data_AF-A0A417CAV9-F1
#
_entry.id   AF-A0A417CAV9-F1
#
_cell.length_a   1.000
_cell.length_b   1.000
_cell.length_c   1.000
_cell.angle_alpha   90.00
_cell.angle_beta   90.00
_cell.angle_gamma   90.00
#
_symmetry.space_group_name_H-M   'P 1'
#
loop_
_entity.id
_entity.type
_entity.pdbx_description
1 polymer ?
#
loop_
_entity_poly.entity_id
_entity_poly.type
_entity_poly.pdbx_seq_one_letter_code
_entity_poly.pdbx_strand_id
1 'polypeptide(L)'
;MKIYKKLIASILTMMMIFAQVSVNVFADNEEAKIPLDIVLVLDVSGSMDDPIGNSGVKRIKILQDSINQFIEAFATSNSNKSDKNKQSRISIIKFAGKKCDPETKEGNDTYLDGAHRYNYTQIVSHYFTVTNENKNQLKDKVNAISPAGATRSDYGMELAQSLINGSVNDNARNNAKRVVLFLTDGNPTDFNSFNGEVANGAIKASKEIKKYAEVYSIGMFTETNPSITGPKGNGNWTEEVAFNAYMHGVSSNYPDAVDYKTLGDRANDSGYYMGVKNSNDANVVFSNIIKGLFSMSYPKADYSKVDNAIANVPSDLNNYTEESVNVLQIAVDAVIREKDITEQDIVDSYAEAINKAITGLVLKGADYTKVDEAITKANALNKDNYVDFTKVTEAINAVNRDKKITQQSEVDAMANAINAAVGNLVLKGADYTEVNNAIAKVPSDLENYTEETVRVLQDALKAVKKGKNITEQETVNNYADAINAAINGLKLKPADYSKVQEAKEKVPSDLSIYTDETVNVLQNALKAVKEGKNITEQETVNNYAEAINNAIAGLVLKGADYTKVNEAITKANALNKDNYVDFTKVTEAINAVNRDKKITQQSEVDAMANAINAAIAGLVLKGADYTKVDEAITKAKMLNQDDYVDFTKVTEAINAVDRDKKITQQSEVDDMAKVINAAIDNLILKGADYTKVDEAIAKANMLNKDDYVDFTKVIEAINAVDRNKNITEQAIVDDYAKSINNAIDELVKKKNDYKIIDGANSVFIKKSEKIIALRINHEFTNNIKVAVDEQEIDKANYQITEGSTIVTFNDEYLNTLTVGTHVVKIIFIDGTVTTYLTIKDKETISDEQKDNKTPTDSSNKQETVEKKKETKKVQTGDNTNSMMFISLFSISLLGIYCFVMKKYIC
;
A
#
# COMPACT_ATOMS: atom_id res chain seq x y z
N MET A 1 45.79 30.50 52.01
CA MET A 1 45.12 29.51 51.13
C MET A 1 44.22 30.12 50.04
N LYS A 2 43.26 31.02 50.32
CA LYS A 2 42.31 31.54 49.31
C LYS A 2 42.93 32.22 48.06
N ILE A 3 44.11 32.84 48.17
CA ILE A 3 44.79 33.54 47.05
C ILE A 3 45.29 32.55 45.97
N TYR A 4 45.93 31.45 46.38
CA TYR A 4 46.47 30.44 45.44
C TYR A 4 45.38 29.80 44.56
N LYS A 5 44.17 29.57 45.08
CA LYS A 5 43.05 29.07 44.25
C LYS A 5 42.61 30.07 43.18
N LYS A 6 42.69 31.38 43.42
CA LYS A 6 42.41 32.40 42.37
C LYS A 6 43.54 32.49 41.34
N LEU A 7 44.80 32.39 41.76
CA LEU A 7 45.94 32.44 40.83
C LEU A 7 45.96 31.22 39.90
N ILE A 8 45.78 30.01 40.46
CA ILE A 8 45.71 28.77 39.68
C ILE A 8 44.47 28.78 38.77
N ALA A 9 43.30 29.22 39.24
CA ALA A 9 42.12 29.37 38.38
C ALA A 9 42.37 30.35 37.22
N SER A 10 42.98 31.51 37.48
CA SER A 10 43.28 32.49 36.43
C SER A 10 44.29 31.97 35.40
N ILE A 11 45.29 31.19 35.82
CA ILE A 11 46.24 30.54 34.91
C ILE A 11 45.55 29.44 34.10
N LEU A 12 44.67 28.63 34.71
CA LEU A 12 43.91 27.60 34.00
C LEU A 12 42.93 28.21 32.99
N THR A 13 42.22 29.29 33.35
CA THR A 13 41.34 30.02 32.44
C THR A 13 42.13 30.68 31.31
N MET A 14 43.31 31.24 31.59
CA MET A 14 44.19 31.81 30.56
C MET A 14 44.75 30.74 29.60
N MET A 15 45.10 29.55 30.11
CA MET A 15 45.47 28.40 29.28
C MET A 15 44.28 27.87 28.46
N MET A 16 43.07 27.84 29.01
CA MET A 16 41.85 27.46 28.27
C MET A 16 41.48 28.48 27.18
N ILE A 17 41.69 29.78 27.42
CA ILE A 17 41.49 30.83 26.41
C ILE A 17 42.44 30.62 25.22
N PHE A 18 43.71 30.25 25.45
CA PHE A 18 44.63 29.90 24.35
C PHE A 18 44.30 28.55 23.68
N ALA A 19 43.60 27.63 24.36
CA ALA A 19 43.13 26.38 23.76
C ALA A 19 41.88 26.56 22.87
N GLN A 20 40.96 27.48 23.20
CA GLN A 20 39.68 27.62 22.48
C GLN A 20 39.72 28.60 21.29
N VAL A 21 40.71 29.49 21.20
CA VAL A 21 40.82 30.50 20.12
C VAL A 21 41.22 29.93 18.74
N SER A 22 41.53 28.62 18.65
CA SER A 22 41.97 27.97 17.40
C SER A 22 41.20 26.69 17.02
N VAL A 23 40.03 26.41 17.62
CA VAL A 23 39.22 25.20 17.29
C VAL A 23 37.94 25.55 16.52
N ASN A 24 37.23 26.61 16.93
CA ASN A 24 35.95 27.01 16.30
C ASN A 24 36.11 27.88 15.04
N VAL A 25 37.17 27.68 14.25
CA VAL A 25 37.45 28.39 12.98
C VAL A 25 37.59 27.40 11.80
N PHE A 26 37.35 26.11 12.03
CA PHE A 26 37.50 25.05 11.02
C PHE A 26 36.25 24.16 10.84
N ALA A 27 35.09 24.62 11.31
CA ALA A 27 33.82 23.89 11.20
C ALA A 27 33.04 24.15 9.90
N ASP A 28 33.65 24.83 8.92
CA ASP A 28 33.12 25.02 7.56
C ASP A 28 33.92 24.16 6.56
N ASN A 29 33.23 23.19 5.92
CA ASN A 29 33.67 22.35 4.80
C ASN A 29 35.12 21.80 4.86
N GLU A 30 35.35 20.73 5.63
CA GLU A 30 36.67 20.09 5.76
C GLU A 30 37.24 19.49 4.45
N GLU A 31 36.40 19.16 3.46
CA GLU A 31 36.83 18.52 2.21
C GLU A 31 37.49 19.45 1.17
N ALA A 32 37.40 20.77 1.35
CA ALA A 32 37.68 21.78 0.32
C ALA A 32 38.92 22.66 0.60
N LYS A 33 39.92 22.13 1.34
CA LYS A 33 41.22 22.82 1.54
C LYS A 33 42.27 22.32 0.55
N ILE A 34 42.97 23.26 -0.09
CA ILE A 34 44.01 22.97 -1.09
C ILE A 34 45.11 22.08 -0.47
N PRO A 35 45.52 20.98 -1.13
CA PRO A 35 46.73 20.26 -0.77
C PRO A 35 47.97 21.13 -1.08
N LEU A 36 48.81 21.37 -0.07
CA LEU A 36 50.03 22.16 -0.22
C LEU A 36 51.27 21.27 -0.32
N ASP A 37 52.18 21.64 -1.22
CA ASP A 37 53.48 21.03 -1.42
C ASP A 37 54.57 22.00 -0.95
N ILE A 38 55.04 21.80 0.28
CA ILE A 38 55.83 22.80 1.01
C ILE A 38 57.28 22.36 1.09
N VAL A 39 58.21 23.25 0.74
CA VAL A 39 59.65 23.06 0.92
C VAL A 39 60.18 24.06 1.95
N LEU A 40 60.78 23.54 3.03
CA LEU A 40 61.39 24.34 4.08
C LEU A 40 62.91 24.34 3.86
N VAL A 41 63.47 25.49 3.48
CA VAL A 41 64.89 25.67 3.13
C VAL A 41 65.56 26.37 4.31
N LEU A 42 66.25 25.58 5.13
CA LEU A 42 66.71 25.97 6.47
C LEU A 42 68.20 26.28 6.50
N ASP A 43 68.56 27.49 6.90
CA ASP A 43 69.95 27.85 7.19
C ASP A 43 70.46 27.10 8.43
N VAL A 44 71.64 26.48 8.29
CA VAL A 44 72.36 25.77 9.36
C VAL A 44 73.84 26.15 9.38
N SER A 45 74.16 27.34 8.86
CA SER A 45 75.47 27.97 8.92
C SER A 45 75.89 28.29 10.36
N GLY A 46 77.14 28.70 10.57
CA GLY A 46 77.70 28.91 11.91
C GLY A 46 77.02 30.03 12.70
N SER A 47 76.51 31.07 12.03
CA SER A 47 75.80 32.20 12.66
C SER A 47 74.53 31.77 13.39
N MET A 48 73.89 30.68 12.95
CA MET A 48 72.68 30.15 13.60
C MET A 48 72.93 29.66 15.05
N ASP A 49 74.18 29.49 15.49
CA ASP A 49 74.53 29.19 16.88
C ASP A 49 74.53 30.44 17.80
N ASP A 50 74.55 31.64 17.23
CA ASP A 50 74.52 32.90 17.99
C ASP A 50 73.11 33.20 18.55
N PRO A 51 73.01 34.02 19.61
CA PRO A 51 71.73 34.53 20.08
C PRO A 51 71.09 35.50 19.07
N ILE A 52 69.76 35.59 19.08
CA ILE A 52 69.05 36.67 18.38
C ILE A 52 68.94 37.89 19.30
N GLY A 53 69.56 39.01 18.90
CA GLY A 53 69.71 40.20 19.75
C GLY A 53 70.21 39.86 21.16
N ASN A 54 69.65 40.51 22.17
CA ASN A 54 70.02 40.32 23.58
C ASN A 54 69.29 39.15 24.27
N SER A 55 68.64 38.25 23.53
CA SER A 55 67.69 37.27 24.11
C SER A 55 68.34 36.08 24.82
N GLY A 56 69.63 35.80 24.56
CA GLY A 56 70.32 34.59 25.04
C GLY A 56 69.85 33.28 24.39
N VAL A 57 68.78 33.30 23.58
CA VAL A 57 68.27 32.13 22.86
C VAL A 57 68.90 32.10 21.46
N LYS A 58 69.55 30.98 21.14
CA LYS A 58 70.22 30.75 19.85
C LYS A 58 69.21 30.75 18.70
N ARG A 59 69.59 31.31 17.54
CA ARG A 59 68.72 31.43 16.36
C ARG A 59 68.25 30.08 15.86
N ILE A 60 69.11 29.05 15.87
CA ILE A 60 68.75 27.66 15.56
C ILE A 60 67.62 27.11 16.44
N LYS A 61 67.56 27.48 17.72
CA LYS A 61 66.51 27.01 18.62
C LYS A 61 65.17 27.64 18.28
N ILE A 62 65.17 28.93 17.95
CA ILE A 62 63.97 29.66 17.49
C ILE A 62 63.50 29.10 16.15
N LEU A 63 64.42 28.76 15.24
CA LEU A 63 64.09 28.09 13.97
C LEU A 63 63.44 26.73 14.23
N GLN A 64 64.08 25.87 15.04
CA GLN A 64 63.55 24.56 15.40
C GLN A 64 62.15 24.65 16.01
N ASP A 65 61.92 25.56 16.96
CA ASP A 65 60.61 25.72 17.61
C ASP A 65 59.53 26.23 16.63
N SER A 66 59.88 27.14 15.72
CA SER A 66 58.96 27.66 14.71
C SER A 66 58.62 26.61 13.64
N ILE A 67 59.60 25.82 13.21
CA ILE A 67 59.37 24.70 12.28
C ILE A 67 58.60 23.57 12.96
N ASN A 68 58.85 23.29 14.25
CA ASN A 68 58.02 22.38 15.04
C ASN A 68 56.56 22.86 15.15
N GLN A 69 56.31 24.16 15.34
CA GLN A 69 54.96 24.74 15.30
C GLN A 69 54.28 24.53 13.95
N PHE A 70 55.03 24.76 12.86
CA PHE A 70 54.55 24.58 11.49
C PHE A 70 54.17 23.12 11.21
N ILE A 71 55.04 22.16 11.57
CA ILE A 71 54.79 20.73 11.43
C ILE A 71 53.56 20.31 12.25
N GLU A 72 53.38 20.82 13.48
CA GLU A 72 52.24 20.52 14.37
C GLU A 72 50.90 21.00 13.77
N ALA A 73 50.87 22.20 13.18
CA ALA A 73 49.69 22.75 12.54
C ALA A 73 49.28 21.93 11.30
N PHE A 74 50.24 21.59 10.44
CA PHE A 74 49.98 20.76 9.27
C PHE A 74 49.61 19.32 9.61
N ALA A 75 50.21 18.72 10.65
CA ALA A 75 49.84 17.41 11.18
C ALA A 75 48.36 17.36 11.58
N THR A 76 47.90 18.42 12.25
CA THR A 76 46.50 18.59 12.68
C THR A 76 45.57 18.76 11.48
N SER A 77 45.90 19.66 10.55
CA SER A 77 45.12 19.91 9.33
C SER A 77 45.00 18.67 8.42
N ASN A 78 46.03 17.83 8.36
CA ASN A 78 46.04 16.63 7.53
C ASN A 78 45.31 15.44 8.15
N SER A 79 45.35 15.27 9.48
CA SER A 79 44.68 14.16 10.16
C SER A 79 43.15 14.14 9.97
N ASN A 80 42.54 15.29 9.63
CA ASN A 80 41.11 15.37 9.33
C ASN A 80 40.77 15.02 7.86
N LYS A 81 41.75 14.67 7.02
CA LYS A 81 41.54 14.32 5.61
C LYS A 81 41.83 12.84 5.36
N SER A 82 40.87 12.13 4.77
CA SER A 82 40.98 10.71 4.41
C SER A 82 41.82 10.47 3.14
N ASP A 83 41.67 11.34 2.14
CA ASP A 83 42.43 11.26 0.89
C ASP A 83 43.85 11.84 1.04
N LYS A 84 44.86 11.00 0.80
CA LYS A 84 46.29 11.36 0.83
C LYS A 84 46.67 12.39 -0.22
N ASN A 85 45.94 12.47 -1.35
CA ASN A 85 46.18 13.47 -2.38
C ASN A 85 45.66 14.85 -1.96
N LYS A 86 44.63 14.92 -1.11
CA LYS A 86 44.15 16.15 -0.45
C LYS A 86 44.95 16.55 0.80
N GLN A 87 45.79 15.67 1.35
CA GLN A 87 46.73 16.02 2.43
C GLN A 87 47.90 16.86 1.89
N SER A 88 48.42 17.77 2.72
CA SER A 88 49.61 18.59 2.43
C SER A 88 50.90 17.85 2.82
N ARG A 89 52.00 18.06 2.11
CA ARG A 89 53.28 17.36 2.33
C ARG A 89 54.44 18.33 2.47
N ILE A 90 55.34 18.06 3.41
CA ILE A 90 56.47 18.93 3.79
C ILE A 90 57.78 18.24 3.45
N SER A 91 58.62 18.90 2.66
CA SER A 91 60.03 18.56 2.46
C SER A 91 60.91 19.56 3.23
N ILE A 92 62.07 19.11 3.69
CA ILE A 92 63.03 19.92 4.45
C ILE A 92 64.40 19.79 3.82
N ILE A 93 65.04 20.93 3.55
CA ILE A 93 66.45 21.08 3.17
C ILE A 93 67.16 21.81 4.30
N LYS A 94 68.38 21.39 4.63
CA LYS A 94 69.34 22.21 5.37
C LYS A 94 70.40 22.74 4.41
N PHE A 95 70.83 23.99 4.56
CA PHE A 95 71.92 24.55 3.75
C PHE A 95 72.97 25.24 4.62
N ALA A 96 74.24 25.07 4.24
CA ALA A 96 75.38 25.71 4.87
C ALA A 96 76.63 25.62 3.97
N GLY A 97 77.30 24.46 3.96
CA GLY A 97 78.52 24.23 3.19
C GLY A 97 78.28 23.60 1.81
N LYS A 98 79.26 22.81 1.37
CA LYS A 98 79.21 21.98 0.15
C LYS A 98 77.91 21.16 0.07
N LYS A 99 77.41 20.82 -1.12
CA LYS A 99 76.30 19.86 -1.25
C LYS A 99 76.72 18.45 -0.84
N CYS A 100 75.78 17.64 -0.36
CA CYS A 100 75.98 16.20 -0.22
C CYS A 100 76.11 15.51 -1.59
N ASP A 101 76.74 14.33 -1.61
CA ASP A 101 76.84 13.45 -2.77
C ASP A 101 76.20 12.07 -2.44
N PRO A 102 75.20 11.60 -3.21
CA PRO A 102 74.47 12.34 -4.24
C PRO A 102 73.61 13.46 -3.64
N GLU A 103 73.34 14.50 -4.44
CA GLU A 103 72.54 15.68 -4.00
C GLU A 103 71.13 15.33 -3.49
N THR A 104 70.58 14.19 -3.95
CA THR A 104 69.27 13.65 -3.56
C THR A 104 69.30 12.78 -2.31
N LYS A 105 70.44 12.62 -1.63
CA LYS A 105 70.55 11.76 -0.45
C LYS A 105 69.84 12.39 0.76
N GLU A 106 68.82 11.72 1.30
CA GLU A 106 68.29 12.09 2.63
C GLU A 106 69.34 11.92 3.72
N GLY A 107 69.49 12.95 4.56
CA GLY A 107 70.36 12.86 5.72
C GLY A 107 70.53 14.16 6.50
N ASN A 108 71.30 14.06 7.57
CA ASN A 108 71.76 15.19 8.38
C ASN A 108 73.30 15.20 8.42
N ASP A 109 73.92 15.02 7.25
CA ASP A 109 75.34 14.70 7.13
C ASP A 109 76.26 15.94 7.31
N THR A 110 77.51 15.66 7.67
CA THR A 110 78.59 16.65 7.80
C THR A 110 79.85 16.19 7.07
N TYR A 111 80.71 17.14 6.69
CA TYR A 111 82.07 16.87 6.21
C TYR A 111 83.12 17.46 7.15
N LEU A 112 84.38 17.03 6.96
CA LEU A 112 85.54 17.66 7.57
C LEU A 112 86.23 18.56 6.54
N ASP A 113 86.67 19.74 6.97
CA ASP A 113 87.63 20.57 6.24
C ASP A 113 88.69 21.05 7.23
N GLY A 114 89.95 20.66 7.00
CA GLY A 114 90.99 20.74 8.03
C GLY A 114 90.57 20.03 9.33
N ALA A 115 90.66 20.74 10.45
CA ALA A 115 90.27 20.25 11.77
C ALA A 115 88.78 20.50 12.13
N HIS A 116 88.02 21.14 11.25
CA HIS A 116 86.66 21.59 11.52
C HIS A 116 85.61 20.69 10.85
N ARG A 117 84.43 20.59 11.46
CA ARG A 117 83.27 19.86 10.94
C ARG A 117 82.22 20.86 10.46
N TYR A 118 81.69 20.64 9.26
CA TYR A 118 80.75 21.53 8.59
C TYR A 118 79.55 20.77 8.05
N ASN A 119 78.38 21.42 8.00
CA ASN A 119 77.18 20.84 7.41
C ASN A 119 77.29 20.73 5.89
N TYR A 120 76.92 19.56 5.35
CA TYR A 120 76.49 19.50 3.96
C TYR A 120 75.17 20.27 3.77
N THR A 121 75.03 20.93 2.63
CA THR A 121 73.74 21.37 2.09
C THR A 121 73.03 20.15 1.50
N GLN A 122 71.85 19.83 2.00
CA GLN A 122 71.26 18.49 1.88
C GLN A 122 69.74 18.49 2.12
N ILE A 123 69.03 17.61 1.42
CA ILE A 123 67.64 17.25 1.73
C ILE A 123 67.62 16.45 3.06
N VAL A 124 67.04 17.01 4.10
CA VAL A 124 66.80 16.34 5.40
C VAL A 124 65.58 15.41 5.30
N SER A 125 64.60 15.76 4.49
CA SER A 125 63.46 14.90 4.13
C SER A 125 62.89 15.33 2.78
N HIS A 126 62.61 14.39 1.87
CA HIS A 126 61.69 14.65 0.75
C HIS A 126 60.27 14.88 1.29
N TYR A 127 59.34 15.19 0.39
CA TYR A 127 57.95 15.47 0.71
C TYR A 127 57.29 14.37 1.57
N PHE A 128 57.14 14.68 2.85
CA PHE A 128 56.57 13.81 3.86
C PHE A 128 55.18 14.31 4.26
N THR A 129 54.17 13.46 4.12
CA THR A 129 52.80 13.78 4.52
C THR A 129 52.67 13.64 6.03
N VAL A 130 52.76 14.77 6.73
CA VAL A 130 52.71 14.85 8.19
C VAL A 130 51.27 14.64 8.70
N THR A 131 51.07 13.79 9.71
CA THR A 131 49.81 13.55 10.42
C THR A 131 50.06 13.53 11.93
N ASN A 132 49.01 13.54 12.75
CA ASN A 132 49.16 13.44 14.21
C ASN A 132 49.87 12.16 14.68
N GLU A 133 49.83 11.08 13.89
CA GLU A 133 50.47 9.80 14.19
C GLU A 133 51.99 9.81 13.90
N ASN A 134 52.39 10.45 12.79
CA ASN A 134 53.76 10.34 12.28
C ASN A 134 54.63 11.60 12.50
N LYS A 135 54.04 12.73 12.93
CA LYS A 135 54.70 14.05 13.03
C LYS A 135 56.06 14.05 13.72
N ASN A 136 56.24 13.22 14.74
CA ASN A 136 57.50 13.14 15.48
C ASN A 136 58.68 12.74 14.57
N GLN A 137 58.47 11.92 13.53
CA GLN A 137 59.53 11.54 12.58
C GLN A 137 60.16 12.76 11.88
N LEU A 138 59.38 13.80 11.60
CA LEU A 138 59.86 15.04 10.98
C LEU A 138 60.36 16.05 12.03
N LYS A 139 59.74 16.10 13.21
CA LYS A 139 60.18 16.94 14.33
C LYS A 139 61.54 16.50 14.87
N ASP A 140 61.78 15.20 14.99
CA ASP A 140 63.05 14.62 15.44
C ASP A 140 64.17 14.90 14.43
N LYS A 141 63.87 14.77 13.11
CA LYS A 141 64.78 15.21 12.04
C LYS A 141 65.17 16.70 12.19
N VAL A 142 64.23 17.59 12.51
CA VAL A 142 64.48 19.04 12.72
C VAL A 142 65.27 19.30 14.01
N ASN A 143 64.94 18.64 15.11
CA ASN A 143 65.60 18.80 16.41
C ASN A 143 67.05 18.26 16.41
N ALA A 144 67.38 17.33 15.51
CA ALA A 144 68.73 16.81 15.32
C ALA A 144 69.69 17.74 14.54
N ILE A 145 69.17 18.81 13.93
CA ILE A 145 69.97 19.79 13.19
C ILE A 145 70.84 20.61 14.16
N SER A 146 72.10 20.85 13.81
CA SER A 146 73.03 21.71 14.54
C SER A 146 73.75 22.71 13.61
N PRO A 147 74.13 23.91 14.07
CA PRO A 147 74.80 24.91 13.25
C PRO A 147 76.28 24.57 12.97
N ALA A 148 76.72 24.68 11.72
CA ALA A 148 78.14 24.65 11.32
C ALA A 148 78.34 24.94 9.81
N GLY A 149 79.04 26.02 9.45
CA GLY A 149 79.51 26.27 8.07
C GLY A 149 79.30 27.71 7.59
N ALA A 150 79.61 27.93 6.32
CA ALA A 150 79.20 29.12 5.58
C ALA A 150 77.69 29.05 5.24
N THR A 151 77.20 29.99 4.44
CA THR A 151 75.77 30.22 4.17
C THR A 151 75.47 30.08 2.66
N ARG A 152 75.66 28.86 2.12
CA ARG A 152 75.41 28.51 0.71
C ARG A 152 73.93 28.36 0.38
N SER A 153 73.22 29.48 0.41
CA SER A 153 71.81 29.60 0.07
C SER A 153 71.53 29.32 -1.41
N ASP A 154 72.51 29.47 -2.28
CA ASP A 154 72.46 29.07 -3.68
C ASP A 154 72.18 27.57 -3.81
N TYR A 155 73.01 26.73 -3.18
CA TYR A 155 72.82 25.29 -3.14
C TYR A 155 71.52 24.89 -2.42
N GLY A 156 71.10 25.63 -1.40
CA GLY A 156 69.82 25.40 -0.72
C GLY A 156 68.62 25.62 -1.66
N MET A 157 68.64 26.69 -2.46
CA MET A 157 67.58 27.00 -3.41
C MET A 157 67.64 26.15 -4.68
N GLU A 158 68.81 25.67 -5.12
CA GLU A 158 68.92 24.67 -6.20
C GLU A 158 68.25 23.33 -5.82
N LEU A 159 68.48 22.85 -4.59
CA LEU A 159 67.78 21.65 -4.08
C LEU A 159 66.26 21.90 -3.99
N ALA A 160 65.84 23.10 -3.58
CA ALA A 160 64.42 23.47 -3.54
C ALA A 160 63.80 23.50 -4.95
N GLN A 161 64.52 24.00 -5.95
CA GLN A 161 64.09 24.00 -7.35
C GLN A 161 63.90 22.56 -7.86
N SER A 162 64.81 21.64 -7.51
CA SER A 162 64.69 20.22 -7.84
C SER A 162 63.41 19.58 -7.26
N LEU A 163 63.11 19.84 -5.98
CA LEU A 163 61.88 19.37 -5.33
C LEU A 163 60.62 19.95 -5.96
N ILE A 164 60.60 21.27 -6.20
CA ILE A 164 59.46 21.96 -6.81
C ILE A 164 59.21 21.44 -8.23
N ASN A 165 60.26 21.23 -9.03
CA ASN A 165 60.16 20.58 -10.34
C ASN A 165 59.60 19.15 -10.23
N GLY A 166 60.01 18.38 -9.23
CA GLY A 166 59.43 17.06 -8.95
C GLY A 166 57.93 17.13 -8.63
N SER A 167 57.51 18.11 -7.82
CA SER A 167 56.10 18.36 -7.50
C SER A 167 55.28 18.85 -8.70
N VAL A 168 55.87 19.63 -9.62
CA VAL A 168 55.20 20.10 -10.85
C VAL A 168 54.87 18.93 -11.79
N ASN A 169 55.71 17.90 -11.82
CA ASN A 169 55.51 16.70 -12.65
C ASN A 169 54.74 15.57 -11.92
N ASP A 170 54.23 15.82 -10.71
CA ASP A 170 53.41 14.87 -9.96
C ASP A 170 51.94 14.95 -10.40
N ASN A 171 51.57 14.14 -11.39
CA ASN A 171 50.21 14.10 -11.95
C ASN A 171 49.10 13.83 -10.91
N ALA A 172 49.42 13.15 -9.79
CA ALA A 172 48.44 12.91 -8.72
C ALA A 172 48.18 14.16 -7.85
N ARG A 173 48.97 15.23 -8.06
CA ARG A 173 48.95 16.50 -7.32
C ARG A 173 49.10 17.70 -8.26
N ASN A 174 48.61 17.57 -9.50
CA ASN A 174 48.49 18.65 -10.48
C ASN A 174 47.94 19.95 -9.87
N ASN A 175 46.87 19.84 -9.08
CA ASN A 175 46.16 20.97 -8.46
C ASN A 175 46.84 21.51 -7.19
N ALA A 176 47.83 20.81 -6.62
CA ALA A 176 48.47 21.23 -5.37
C ALA A 176 49.23 22.56 -5.54
N LYS A 177 48.95 23.53 -4.66
CA LYS A 177 49.75 24.77 -4.61
C LYS A 177 51.09 24.50 -3.93
N ARG A 178 52.15 25.06 -4.50
CA ARG A 178 53.53 24.84 -4.07
C ARG A 178 54.05 26.05 -3.31
N VAL A 179 54.80 25.82 -2.25
CA VAL A 179 55.26 26.90 -1.35
C VAL A 179 56.70 26.61 -0.92
N VAL A 180 57.54 27.63 -0.92
CA VAL A 180 58.90 27.57 -0.34
C VAL A 180 59.00 28.57 0.79
N LEU A 181 59.43 28.12 1.97
CA LEU A 181 59.90 29.00 3.04
C LEU A 181 61.42 28.92 3.07
N PHE A 182 62.08 30.01 2.70
CA PHE A 182 63.51 30.20 2.79
C PHE A 182 63.85 30.98 4.06
N LEU A 183 64.64 30.39 4.96
CA LEU A 183 64.95 30.98 6.27
C LEU A 183 66.46 31.06 6.46
N THR A 184 66.95 32.25 6.87
CA THR A 184 68.38 32.51 7.07
C THR A 184 68.60 33.59 8.13
N ASP A 185 69.73 33.53 8.84
CA ASP A 185 70.20 34.61 9.71
C ASP A 185 71.47 35.31 9.18
N GLY A 186 72.14 34.70 8.21
CA GLY A 186 73.46 35.09 7.75
C GLY A 186 73.44 35.74 6.37
N ASN A 187 74.46 36.54 6.10
CA ASN A 187 74.75 36.95 4.74
C ASN A 187 75.01 35.71 3.86
N PRO A 188 74.54 35.66 2.60
CA PRO A 188 74.91 34.60 1.68
C PRO A 188 76.44 34.57 1.52
N THR A 189 77.08 33.46 1.89
CA THR A 189 78.55 33.37 2.03
C THR A 189 79.08 32.04 1.51
N ASP A 190 80.29 32.06 0.97
CA ASP A 190 81.14 30.88 0.75
C ASP A 190 82.16 30.65 1.88
N PHE A 191 82.51 31.72 2.63
CA PHE A 191 83.33 31.61 3.84
C PHE A 191 82.82 32.46 5.02
N ASN A 192 82.96 33.80 4.98
CA ASN A 192 82.71 34.65 6.17
C ASN A 192 82.22 36.10 5.91
N SER A 193 82.01 36.52 4.66
CA SER A 193 81.50 37.85 4.30
C SER A 193 80.51 37.76 3.13
N PHE A 194 79.70 38.80 2.93
CA PHE A 194 78.65 38.80 1.89
C PHE A 194 79.21 38.52 0.50
N ASN A 195 78.82 37.39 -0.08
CA ASN A 195 79.22 36.95 -1.41
C ASN A 195 78.07 37.16 -2.40
N GLY A 196 78.25 38.10 -3.32
CA GLY A 196 77.25 38.45 -4.33
C GLY A 196 76.95 37.34 -5.34
N GLU A 197 77.87 36.41 -5.57
CA GLU A 197 77.64 35.27 -6.47
C GLU A 197 76.70 34.24 -5.81
N VAL A 198 76.91 33.95 -4.52
CA VAL A 198 76.01 33.10 -3.71
C VAL A 198 74.62 33.73 -3.60
N ALA A 199 74.56 35.05 -3.34
CA ALA A 199 73.30 35.80 -3.32
C ALA A 199 72.52 35.67 -4.65
N ASN A 200 73.22 35.83 -5.78
CA ASN A 200 72.61 35.78 -7.10
C ASN A 200 72.27 34.35 -7.55
N GLY A 201 73.03 33.34 -7.15
CA GLY A 201 72.69 31.92 -7.38
C GLY A 201 71.35 31.56 -6.74
N ALA A 202 71.15 31.95 -5.47
CA ALA A 202 69.89 31.73 -4.76
C ALA A 202 68.71 32.49 -5.40
N ILE A 203 68.92 33.75 -5.84
CA ILE A 203 67.89 34.53 -6.55
C ILE A 203 67.53 33.88 -7.89
N LYS A 204 68.53 33.42 -8.66
CA LYS A 204 68.35 32.75 -9.95
C LYS A 204 67.56 31.44 -9.82
N ALA A 205 67.90 30.59 -8.84
CA ALA A 205 67.13 29.39 -8.53
C ALA A 205 65.70 29.75 -8.08
N SER A 206 65.54 30.79 -7.26
CA SER A 206 64.22 31.28 -6.86
C SER A 206 63.39 31.80 -8.03
N LYS A 207 63.98 32.49 -9.01
CA LYS A 207 63.26 32.97 -10.21
C LYS A 207 62.60 31.83 -10.99
N GLU A 208 63.23 30.65 -11.02
CA GLU A 208 62.64 29.45 -11.61
C GLU A 208 61.54 28.83 -10.74
N ILE A 209 61.74 28.79 -9.41
CA ILE A 209 60.73 28.34 -8.44
C ILE A 209 59.45 29.20 -8.49
N LYS A 210 59.60 30.54 -8.56
CA LYS A 210 58.50 31.52 -8.54
C LYS A 210 57.54 31.43 -9.73
N LYS A 211 57.85 30.62 -10.75
CA LYS A 211 56.93 30.26 -11.84
C LYS A 211 55.85 29.26 -11.42
N TYR A 212 56.09 28.52 -10.33
CA TYR A 212 55.26 27.39 -9.90
C TYR A 212 54.88 27.43 -8.42
N ALA A 213 55.53 28.27 -7.61
CA ALA A 213 55.41 28.30 -6.16
C ALA A 213 55.52 29.70 -5.55
N GLU A 214 54.86 29.93 -4.42
CA GLU A 214 55.03 31.13 -3.60
C GLU A 214 56.27 30.98 -2.71
N VAL A 215 57.20 31.96 -2.77
CA VAL A 215 58.47 31.94 -2.01
C VAL A 215 58.45 33.00 -0.93
N TYR A 216 58.34 32.56 0.32
CA TYR A 216 58.53 33.38 1.52
C TYR A 216 60.01 33.39 1.90
N SER A 217 60.61 34.56 2.09
CA SER A 217 61.93 34.72 2.70
C SER A 217 61.79 35.25 4.14
N ILE A 218 62.52 34.65 5.09
CA ILE A 218 62.42 34.97 6.51
C ILE A 218 63.84 35.19 7.06
N GLY A 219 64.15 36.44 7.41
CA GLY A 219 65.42 36.79 8.04
C GLY A 219 65.34 36.65 9.56
N MET A 220 66.30 35.98 10.18
CA MET A 220 66.29 35.62 11.62
C MET A 220 67.35 36.38 12.44
N PHE A 221 67.47 37.69 12.21
CA PHE A 221 68.37 38.59 12.94
C PHE A 221 67.84 40.04 12.97
N THR A 222 68.50 40.89 13.77
CA THR A 222 67.98 42.20 14.19
C THR A 222 67.94 43.27 13.10
N GLU A 223 68.75 43.18 12.05
CA GLU A 223 68.88 44.20 10.99
C GLU A 223 67.93 43.94 9.81
N THR A 224 67.04 42.96 9.95
CA THR A 224 65.99 42.65 8.98
C THR A 224 64.98 43.79 8.85
N ASN A 225 64.76 44.27 7.63
CA ASN A 225 63.92 45.42 7.35
C ASN A 225 63.30 45.32 5.93
N PRO A 226 62.10 44.73 5.79
CA PRO A 226 61.37 44.58 4.52
C PRO A 226 60.90 45.88 3.83
N SER A 227 61.46 47.04 4.21
CA SER A 227 61.34 48.31 3.47
C SER A 227 62.61 48.66 2.66
N ILE A 228 63.74 47.98 2.90
CA ILE A 228 65.02 48.24 2.22
C ILE A 228 65.15 47.36 0.98
N THR A 229 64.96 47.96 -0.19
CA THR A 229 65.01 47.29 -1.51
C THR A 229 66.27 47.61 -2.33
N GLY A 230 67.21 48.36 -1.76
CA GLY A 230 68.45 48.80 -2.41
C GLY A 230 68.32 50.13 -3.19
N PRO A 231 69.44 50.84 -3.43
CA PRO A 231 69.46 52.03 -4.26
C PRO A 231 69.30 51.70 -5.75
N LYS A 232 68.64 52.59 -6.51
CA LYS A 232 68.61 52.48 -7.98
C LYS A 232 69.97 52.89 -8.56
N GLY A 233 70.64 51.96 -9.24
CA GLY A 233 71.94 52.19 -9.89
C GLY A 233 73.14 52.17 -8.92
N ASN A 234 74.15 52.98 -9.21
CA ASN A 234 75.45 53.00 -8.51
C ASN A 234 75.41 53.71 -7.14
N GLY A 235 74.36 53.48 -6.35
CA GLY A 235 74.28 53.96 -4.97
C GLY A 235 75.17 53.19 -4.00
N ASN A 236 75.19 53.62 -2.73
CA ASN A 236 75.97 52.94 -1.69
C ASN A 236 75.31 51.61 -1.30
N TRP A 237 76.07 50.52 -1.34
CA TRP A 237 75.63 49.17 -0.99
C TRP A 237 76.37 48.71 0.28
N THR A 238 75.76 48.93 1.44
CA THR A 238 76.20 48.32 2.71
C THR A 238 75.73 46.86 2.80
N GLU A 239 76.27 46.07 3.73
CA GLU A 239 75.84 44.67 3.92
C GLU A 239 74.35 44.57 4.31
N GLU A 240 73.84 45.42 5.22
CA GLU A 240 72.40 45.52 5.53
C GLU A 240 71.55 45.75 4.27
N VAL A 241 71.97 46.66 3.40
CA VAL A 241 71.23 47.02 2.17
C VAL A 241 71.31 45.90 1.12
N ALA A 242 72.49 45.29 0.96
CA ALA A 242 72.69 44.15 0.08
C ALA A 242 71.88 42.92 0.53
N PHE A 243 71.86 42.63 1.84
CA PHE A 243 71.10 41.53 2.43
C PHE A 243 69.59 41.73 2.28
N ASN A 244 69.05 42.89 2.65
CA ASN A 244 67.61 43.11 2.59
C ASN A 244 67.10 43.08 1.13
N ALA A 245 67.86 43.66 0.18
CA ALA A 245 67.56 43.54 -1.25
C ALA A 245 67.68 42.08 -1.75
N TYR A 246 68.68 41.32 -1.29
CA TYR A 246 68.83 39.89 -1.57
C TYR A 246 67.60 39.08 -1.12
N MET A 247 67.13 39.28 0.11
CA MET A 247 65.93 38.61 0.63
C MET A 247 64.66 39.00 -0.15
N HIS A 248 64.55 40.25 -0.59
CA HIS A 248 63.49 40.67 -1.50
C HIS A 248 63.57 39.95 -2.85
N GLY A 249 64.75 39.80 -3.44
CA GLY A 249 64.96 39.07 -4.70
C GLY A 249 64.70 37.57 -4.61
N VAL A 250 65.01 36.95 -3.47
CA VAL A 250 64.63 35.54 -3.20
C VAL A 250 63.11 35.42 -3.08
N SER A 251 62.43 36.35 -2.42
CA SER A 251 60.98 36.27 -2.20
C SER A 251 60.10 36.46 -3.45
N SER A 252 58.83 36.03 -3.36
CA SER A 252 57.78 36.37 -4.33
C SER A 252 57.32 37.85 -4.29
N ASN A 253 57.99 38.73 -3.53
CA ASN A 253 57.76 40.18 -3.69
C ASN A 253 58.24 40.69 -5.06
N TYR A 254 59.25 40.04 -5.62
CA TYR A 254 59.89 40.42 -6.87
C TYR A 254 60.01 39.17 -7.75
N PRO A 255 58.93 38.75 -8.43
CA PRO A 255 58.90 37.48 -9.18
C PRO A 255 60.03 37.42 -10.21
N ASP A 256 60.31 38.52 -10.90
CA ASP A 256 61.27 38.62 -11.98
C ASP A 256 62.72 38.95 -11.58
N ALA A 257 63.04 39.06 -10.28
CA ALA A 257 64.37 39.41 -9.80
C ALA A 257 65.48 38.56 -10.45
N VAL A 258 66.48 39.23 -11.04
CA VAL A 258 67.61 38.59 -11.73
C VAL A 258 68.81 38.45 -10.79
N ASP A 259 69.05 39.47 -9.96
CA ASP A 259 70.14 39.58 -9.01
C ASP A 259 69.72 40.55 -7.88
N TYR A 260 70.49 40.65 -6.79
CA TYR A 260 70.08 41.47 -5.62
C TYR A 260 70.08 43.00 -5.86
N LYS A 261 70.62 43.47 -7.01
CA LYS A 261 70.58 44.87 -7.46
C LYS A 261 69.53 45.10 -8.55
N THR A 262 69.13 44.04 -9.23
CA THR A 262 68.15 44.04 -10.34
C THR A 262 66.90 43.23 -9.95
N LEU A 263 66.14 43.76 -8.99
CA LEU A 263 64.92 43.12 -8.47
C LEU A 263 63.75 43.11 -9.47
N GLY A 264 63.72 44.05 -10.43
CA GLY A 264 62.58 44.22 -11.33
C GLY A 264 61.37 44.87 -10.62
N ASP A 265 60.17 44.61 -11.15
CA ASP A 265 58.93 45.14 -10.58
C ASP A 265 58.45 44.35 -9.37
N ARG A 266 57.84 45.07 -8.42
CA ARG A 266 57.27 44.50 -7.20
C ARG A 266 55.86 43.97 -7.49
N ALA A 267 55.55 42.77 -7.01
CA ALA A 267 54.19 42.25 -7.06
C ALA A 267 53.21 43.11 -6.22
N ASN A 268 51.98 43.23 -6.73
CA ASN A 268 50.89 43.91 -6.02
C ASN A 268 50.58 43.20 -4.70
N ASP A 269 50.22 43.99 -3.68
CA ASP A 269 49.82 43.54 -2.33
C ASP A 269 50.79 42.55 -1.64
N SER A 270 52.04 42.46 -2.12
CA SER A 270 52.97 41.41 -1.71
C SER A 270 53.60 41.68 -0.34
N GLY A 271 53.80 40.61 0.44
CA GLY A 271 54.38 40.65 1.79
C GLY A 271 55.36 39.51 2.08
N TYR A 272 56.01 38.95 1.05
CA TYR A 272 56.74 37.68 1.11
C TYR A 272 58.16 37.76 1.71
N TYR A 273 58.59 38.91 2.26
CA TYR A 273 59.84 39.02 3.00
C TYR A 273 59.51 39.50 4.42
N MET A 274 59.91 38.72 5.42
CA MET A 274 59.58 38.94 6.82
C MET A 274 60.85 38.94 7.68
N GLY A 275 60.88 39.83 8.67
CA GLY A 275 61.96 39.92 9.66
C GLY A 275 61.52 39.34 11.00
N VAL A 276 62.36 38.50 11.59
CA VAL A 276 62.23 37.94 12.93
C VAL A 276 63.41 38.46 13.76
N LYS A 277 63.14 39.14 14.88
CA LYS A 277 64.19 39.75 15.73
C LYS A 277 64.22 39.17 17.15
N ASN A 278 63.18 38.42 17.53
CA ASN A 278 63.11 37.63 18.76
C ASN A 278 62.08 36.48 18.63
N SER A 279 61.99 35.61 19.63
CA SER A 279 61.09 34.43 19.60
C SER A 279 59.60 34.76 19.51
N ASN A 280 59.15 35.92 20.00
CA ASN A 280 57.75 36.33 19.85
C ASN A 280 57.45 36.76 18.40
N ASP A 281 58.38 37.47 17.75
CA ASP A 281 58.26 37.81 16.33
C ASP A 281 58.18 36.54 15.49
N ALA A 282 59.01 35.52 15.81
CA ALA A 282 58.98 34.22 15.14
C ALA A 282 57.60 33.56 15.25
N ASN A 283 57.08 33.44 16.48
CA ASN A 283 55.75 32.90 16.74
C ASN A 283 54.65 33.65 15.97
N VAL A 284 54.72 34.99 15.88
CA VAL A 284 53.74 35.81 15.15
C VAL A 284 53.87 35.62 13.64
N VAL A 285 55.08 35.69 13.08
CA VAL A 285 55.37 35.50 11.65
C VAL A 285 54.89 34.14 11.18
N PHE A 286 55.29 33.06 11.85
CA PHE A 286 54.89 31.70 11.47
C PHE A 286 53.39 31.47 11.66
N SER A 287 52.78 31.96 12.75
CA SER A 287 51.33 31.84 12.94
C SER A 287 50.53 32.56 11.84
N ASN A 288 51.04 33.68 11.32
CA ASN A 288 50.40 34.41 10.23
C ASN A 288 50.60 33.72 8.87
N ILE A 289 51.77 33.16 8.60
CA ILE A 289 52.00 32.32 7.39
C ILE A 289 51.09 31.09 7.41
N ILE A 290 51.03 30.35 8.53
CA ILE A 290 50.17 29.17 8.69
C ILE A 290 48.70 29.52 8.45
N LYS A 291 48.21 30.65 8.99
CA LYS A 291 46.85 31.15 8.74
C LYS A 291 46.62 31.47 7.26
N GLY A 292 47.55 32.20 6.63
CA GLY A 292 47.48 32.52 5.20
C GLY A 292 47.37 31.26 4.34
N LEU A 293 48.27 30.30 4.54
CA LEU A 293 48.29 29.01 3.85
C LEU A 293 47.00 28.19 4.08
N PHE A 294 46.43 28.19 5.28
CA PHE A 294 45.15 27.52 5.57
C PHE A 294 43.91 28.28 5.08
N SER A 295 44.06 29.54 4.66
CA SER A 295 42.98 30.36 4.06
C SER A 295 42.98 30.38 2.53
N MET A 296 43.93 29.69 1.88
CA MET A 296 44.00 29.63 0.42
C MET A 296 42.82 28.86 -0.18
N SER A 297 42.10 29.50 -1.11
CA SER A 297 41.10 28.88 -1.98
C SER A 297 41.57 28.81 -3.45
N TYR A 298 40.90 27.96 -4.23
CA TYR A 298 40.98 28.02 -5.69
C TYR A 298 40.07 29.13 -6.23
N PRO A 299 40.37 29.71 -7.41
CA PRO A 299 39.39 30.50 -8.15
C PRO A 299 38.14 29.68 -8.48
N LYS A 300 36.97 30.33 -8.56
CA LYS A 300 35.75 29.69 -9.10
C LYS A 300 35.97 29.26 -10.56
N ALA A 301 35.26 28.21 -10.98
CA ALA A 301 35.19 27.79 -12.37
C ALA A 301 34.57 28.87 -13.28
N ASP A 302 34.89 28.83 -14.57
CA ASP A 302 34.25 29.67 -15.58
C ASP A 302 32.93 29.06 -16.04
N TYR A 303 31.83 29.74 -15.71
CA TYR A 303 30.47 29.34 -16.11
C TYR A 303 30.02 29.97 -17.43
N SER A 304 30.85 30.78 -18.11
CA SER A 304 30.46 31.52 -19.33
C SER A 304 29.86 30.62 -20.41
N LYS A 305 30.30 29.36 -20.52
CA LYS A 305 29.70 28.36 -21.44
C LYS A 305 28.28 27.95 -21.01
N VAL A 306 28.06 27.76 -19.72
CA VAL A 306 26.76 27.40 -19.14
C VAL A 306 25.79 28.57 -19.26
N ASP A 307 26.23 29.80 -18.98
CA ASP A 307 25.41 31.01 -19.13
C ASP A 307 25.00 31.24 -20.59
N ASN A 308 25.92 31.04 -21.55
CA ASN A 308 25.59 31.06 -22.98
C ASN A 308 24.63 29.93 -23.39
N ALA A 309 24.75 28.72 -22.81
CA ALA A 309 23.84 27.62 -23.07
C ALA A 309 22.42 27.91 -22.55
N ILE A 310 22.29 28.47 -21.34
CA ILE A 310 21.01 28.88 -20.75
C ILE A 310 20.39 30.03 -21.56
N ALA A 311 21.20 30.98 -22.05
CA ALA A 311 20.72 32.08 -22.91
C ALA A 311 20.14 31.61 -24.27
N ASN A 312 20.49 30.40 -24.72
CA ASN A 312 19.94 29.79 -25.94
C ASN A 312 18.62 29.02 -25.73
N VAL A 313 18.10 28.93 -24.49
CA VAL A 313 16.80 28.30 -24.21
C VAL A 313 15.67 29.08 -24.89
N PRO A 314 14.79 28.45 -25.70
CA PRO A 314 13.67 29.15 -26.34
C PRO A 314 12.74 29.81 -25.33
N SER A 315 12.47 31.11 -25.52
CA SER A 315 11.68 31.92 -24.58
C SER A 315 10.20 31.53 -24.47
N ASP A 316 9.67 30.78 -25.44
CA ASP A 316 8.34 30.21 -25.41
C ASP A 316 8.38 28.68 -25.59
N LEU A 317 8.38 27.99 -24.45
CA LEU A 317 8.40 26.52 -24.40
C LEU A 317 7.01 25.90 -24.67
N ASN A 318 5.93 26.68 -24.77
CA ASN A 318 4.58 26.15 -24.96
C ASN A 318 4.41 25.41 -26.29
N ASN A 319 5.24 25.72 -27.30
CA ASN A 319 5.22 25.07 -28.61
C ASN A 319 5.81 23.65 -28.60
N TYR A 320 6.49 23.24 -27.54
CA TYR A 320 7.19 21.97 -27.43
C TYR A 320 6.46 20.96 -26.53
N THR A 321 6.78 19.68 -26.66
CA THR A 321 6.20 18.61 -25.84
C THR A 321 6.74 18.67 -24.42
N GLU A 322 5.86 18.41 -23.44
CA GLU A 322 6.16 18.43 -22.01
C GLU A 322 7.34 17.51 -21.64
N GLU A 323 7.43 16.33 -22.26
CA GLU A 323 8.54 15.39 -22.12
C GLU A 323 9.90 16.01 -22.51
N SER A 324 9.97 16.68 -23.67
CA SER A 324 11.22 17.30 -24.14
C SER A 324 11.60 18.54 -23.34
N VAL A 325 10.61 19.31 -22.87
CA VAL A 325 10.81 20.45 -21.97
C VAL A 325 11.31 19.99 -20.59
N ASN A 326 10.80 18.88 -20.06
CA ASN A 326 11.26 18.32 -18.80
C ASN A 326 12.73 17.85 -18.86
N VAL A 327 13.16 17.26 -19.98
CA VAL A 327 14.58 16.91 -20.20
C VAL A 327 15.48 18.15 -20.18
N LEU A 328 15.02 19.29 -20.73
CA LEU A 328 15.75 20.56 -20.65
C LEU A 328 15.77 21.14 -19.24
N GLN A 329 14.65 21.09 -18.52
CA GLN A 329 14.58 21.57 -17.13
C GLN A 329 15.55 20.80 -16.22
N ILE A 330 15.59 19.47 -16.33
CA ILE A 330 16.55 18.61 -15.61
C ILE A 330 18.01 18.98 -15.91
N ALA A 331 18.33 19.33 -17.16
CA ALA A 331 19.69 19.73 -17.55
C ALA A 331 20.09 21.11 -16.96
N VAL A 332 19.14 22.03 -16.79
CA VAL A 332 19.36 23.34 -16.17
C VAL A 332 19.44 23.24 -14.64
N ASP A 333 18.57 22.45 -14.02
CA ASP A 333 18.53 22.28 -12.55
C ASP A 333 19.75 21.52 -12.00
N ALA A 334 20.48 20.78 -12.85
CA ALA A 334 21.73 20.12 -12.49
C ALA A 334 22.92 21.07 -12.26
N VAL A 335 22.82 22.36 -12.63
CA VAL A 335 23.92 23.34 -12.58
C VAL A 335 24.23 23.77 -11.14
N ILE A 336 25.29 23.22 -10.56
CA ILE A 336 25.86 23.69 -9.29
C ILE A 336 26.83 24.84 -9.57
N ARG A 337 26.61 26.02 -8.96
CA ARG A 337 27.38 27.29 -9.17
C ARG A 337 28.59 27.53 -8.25
N GLU A 338 28.85 26.61 -7.33
CA GLU A 338 29.93 26.69 -6.33
C GLU A 338 31.16 25.83 -6.69
N LYS A 339 31.35 25.49 -7.97
CA LYS A 339 32.53 24.73 -8.43
C LYS A 339 33.75 25.63 -8.56
N ASP A 340 34.90 25.09 -8.21
CA ASP A 340 36.20 25.73 -8.44
C ASP A 340 36.86 25.25 -9.73
N ILE A 341 37.92 25.95 -10.16
CA ILE A 341 38.61 25.71 -11.44
C ILE A 341 39.14 24.28 -11.62
N THR A 342 39.31 23.51 -10.54
CA THR A 342 39.70 22.08 -10.62
C THR A 342 38.57 21.16 -11.08
N GLU A 343 37.32 21.63 -11.06
CA GLU A 343 36.12 20.94 -11.52
C GLU A 343 35.58 21.53 -12.85
N GLN A 344 36.40 22.26 -13.62
CA GLN A 344 35.98 22.92 -14.86
C GLN A 344 35.36 21.95 -15.89
N ASP A 345 35.87 20.73 -16.02
CA ASP A 345 35.32 19.71 -16.93
C ASP A 345 33.86 19.35 -16.58
N ILE A 346 33.50 19.41 -15.29
CA ILE A 346 32.12 19.19 -14.83
C ILE A 346 31.24 20.39 -15.22
N VAL A 347 31.76 21.61 -15.06
CA VAL A 347 31.05 22.85 -15.45
C VAL A 347 30.84 22.93 -16.96
N ASP A 348 31.85 22.55 -17.75
CA ASP A 348 31.75 22.40 -19.20
C ASP A 348 30.67 21.36 -19.58
N SER A 349 30.64 20.21 -18.90
CA SER A 349 29.64 19.15 -19.16
C SER A 349 28.19 19.60 -18.92
N TYR A 350 27.93 20.54 -18.00
CA TYR A 350 26.61 21.14 -17.85
C TYR A 350 26.20 21.94 -19.10
N ALA A 351 27.12 22.69 -19.70
CA ALA A 351 26.85 23.43 -20.93
C ALA A 351 26.56 22.50 -22.10
N GLU A 352 27.28 21.37 -22.21
CA GLU A 352 26.98 20.33 -23.21
C GLU A 352 25.60 19.70 -23.00
N ALA A 353 25.24 19.36 -21.76
CA ALA A 353 23.95 18.78 -21.42
C ALA A 353 22.77 19.70 -21.76
N ILE A 354 22.88 20.99 -21.44
CA ILE A 354 21.85 22.00 -21.73
C ILE A 354 21.71 22.20 -23.25
N ASN A 355 22.81 22.41 -23.98
CA ASN A 355 22.75 22.56 -25.44
C ASN A 355 22.16 21.30 -26.12
N LYS A 356 22.53 20.10 -25.66
CA LYS A 356 21.96 18.84 -26.14
C LYS A 356 20.45 18.77 -25.89
N ALA A 357 19.99 19.15 -24.71
CA ALA A 357 18.56 19.17 -24.40
C ALA A 357 17.78 20.22 -25.21
N ILE A 358 18.35 21.40 -25.46
CA ILE A 358 17.79 22.40 -26.39
C ILE A 358 17.62 21.81 -27.81
N THR A 359 18.64 21.11 -28.33
CA THR A 359 18.52 20.42 -29.64
C THR A 359 17.57 19.23 -29.64
N GLY A 360 17.21 18.71 -28.45
CA GLY A 360 16.25 17.63 -28.26
C GLY A 360 14.80 18.08 -28.08
N LEU A 361 14.51 19.39 -28.11
CA LEU A 361 13.16 19.93 -27.98
C LEU A 361 12.26 19.53 -29.17
N VAL A 362 11.13 18.88 -28.89
CA VAL A 362 10.20 18.34 -29.90
C VAL A 362 8.96 19.23 -30.01
N LEU A 363 8.65 19.75 -31.20
CA LEU A 363 7.44 20.56 -31.41
C LEU A 363 6.14 19.72 -31.31
N LYS A 364 5.12 20.29 -30.66
CA LYS A 364 3.74 19.77 -30.65
C LYS A 364 3.17 19.71 -32.07
N GLY A 365 2.20 18.81 -32.27
CA GLY A 365 1.31 18.85 -33.44
C GLY A 365 0.43 20.11 -33.43
N ALA A 366 -0.08 20.51 -34.58
CA ALA A 366 -1.11 21.54 -34.70
C ALA A 366 -2.48 21.04 -34.16
N ASP A 367 -3.35 21.98 -33.81
CA ASP A 367 -4.75 21.70 -33.44
C ASP A 367 -5.64 21.61 -34.69
N TYR A 368 -6.23 20.43 -34.90
CA TYR A 368 -7.12 20.13 -36.03
C TYR A 368 -8.61 20.25 -35.69
N THR A 369 -8.99 20.64 -34.46
CA THR A 369 -10.40 20.66 -34.01
C THR A 369 -11.33 21.42 -34.97
N LYS A 370 -10.90 22.58 -35.47
CA LYS A 370 -11.65 23.36 -36.48
C LYS A 370 -11.81 22.64 -37.82
N VAL A 371 -10.81 21.85 -38.22
CA VAL A 371 -10.83 21.05 -39.45
C VAL A 371 -11.78 19.87 -39.27
N ASP A 372 -11.72 19.19 -38.14
CA ASP A 372 -12.60 18.05 -37.81
C ASP A 372 -14.07 18.49 -37.67
N GLU A 373 -14.33 19.66 -37.10
CA GLU A 373 -15.66 20.30 -37.16
C GLU A 373 -16.12 20.58 -38.60
N ALA A 374 -15.24 21.10 -39.46
CA ALA A 374 -15.57 21.44 -40.84
C ALA A 374 -15.86 20.18 -41.68
N ILE A 375 -15.05 19.12 -41.51
CA ILE A 375 -15.28 17.80 -42.11
C ILE A 375 -16.62 17.22 -41.63
N THR A 376 -16.92 17.33 -40.33
CA THR A 376 -18.19 16.84 -39.75
C THR A 376 -19.40 17.59 -40.34
N LYS A 377 -19.32 18.92 -40.45
CA LYS A 377 -20.36 19.75 -41.09
C LYS A 377 -20.55 19.40 -42.56
N ALA A 378 -19.48 19.14 -43.30
CA ALA A 378 -19.53 18.72 -44.70
C ALA A 378 -20.15 17.31 -44.87
N ASN A 379 -19.73 16.34 -44.06
CA ASN A 379 -20.19 14.94 -44.14
C ASN A 379 -21.65 14.76 -43.70
N ALA A 380 -22.23 15.70 -42.95
CA ALA A 380 -23.64 15.71 -42.58
C ALA A 380 -24.58 16.10 -43.74
N LEU A 381 -24.05 16.58 -44.86
CA LEU A 381 -24.83 17.01 -46.03
C LEU A 381 -25.13 15.83 -46.96
N ASN A 382 -26.39 15.71 -47.39
CA ASN A 382 -26.70 14.84 -48.52
C ASN A 382 -26.16 15.45 -49.82
N LYS A 383 -24.98 14.98 -50.26
CA LYS A 383 -24.32 15.35 -51.52
C LYS A 383 -25.25 15.35 -52.73
N ASP A 384 -26.23 14.43 -52.77
CA ASP A 384 -27.07 14.22 -53.95
C ASP A 384 -28.09 15.35 -54.14
N ASN A 385 -28.33 16.17 -53.11
CA ASN A 385 -29.15 17.38 -53.18
C ASN A 385 -28.44 18.58 -53.86
N TYR A 386 -27.12 18.52 -54.05
CA TYR A 386 -26.32 19.63 -54.57
C TYR A 386 -25.91 19.41 -56.03
N VAL A 387 -25.74 20.50 -56.78
CA VAL A 387 -25.42 20.47 -58.22
C VAL A 387 -24.01 19.93 -58.47
N ASP A 388 -23.05 20.37 -57.66
CA ASP A 388 -21.67 19.86 -57.60
C ASP A 388 -21.23 19.84 -56.13
N PHE A 389 -20.53 18.77 -55.73
CA PHE A 389 -19.95 18.59 -54.40
C PHE A 389 -18.42 18.40 -54.45
N THR A 390 -17.84 18.33 -55.65
CA THR A 390 -16.45 17.92 -55.90
C THR A 390 -15.45 18.77 -55.11
N LYS A 391 -15.65 20.09 -55.07
CA LYS A 391 -14.78 21.03 -54.34
C LYS A 391 -14.75 20.82 -52.83
N VAL A 392 -15.83 20.28 -52.25
CA VAL A 392 -15.87 19.92 -50.82
C VAL A 392 -15.03 18.65 -50.60
N THR A 393 -15.16 17.65 -51.47
CA THR A 393 -14.32 16.45 -51.44
C THR A 393 -12.84 16.77 -51.67
N GLU A 394 -12.51 17.67 -52.60
CA GLU A 394 -11.14 18.16 -52.82
C GLU A 394 -10.57 18.86 -51.58
N ALA A 395 -11.33 19.77 -50.95
CA ALA A 395 -10.92 20.49 -49.74
C ALA A 395 -10.69 19.56 -48.53
N ILE A 396 -11.50 18.51 -48.39
CA ILE A 396 -11.31 17.48 -47.35
C ILE A 396 -10.07 16.61 -47.64
N ASN A 397 -9.89 16.18 -48.89
CA ASN A 397 -8.74 15.36 -49.30
C ASN A 397 -7.40 16.12 -49.22
N ALA A 398 -7.41 17.45 -49.23
CA ALA A 398 -6.23 18.29 -49.08
C ALA A 398 -5.71 18.41 -47.62
N VAL A 399 -6.42 17.85 -46.63
CA VAL A 399 -6.03 17.93 -45.22
C VAL A 399 -4.79 17.08 -44.91
N ASN A 400 -3.66 17.75 -44.69
CA ASN A 400 -2.42 17.13 -44.20
C ASN A 400 -2.37 17.23 -42.67
N ARG A 401 -2.26 16.09 -41.96
CA ARG A 401 -2.25 16.01 -40.48
C ARG A 401 -0.87 16.07 -39.80
N ASP A 402 0.23 16.16 -40.56
CA ASP A 402 1.60 16.10 -40.01
C ASP A 402 2.13 17.47 -39.52
N LYS A 403 1.33 18.54 -39.63
CA LYS A 403 1.75 19.92 -39.31
C LYS A 403 2.05 20.07 -37.83
N LYS A 404 3.10 20.86 -37.53
CA LYS A 404 3.45 21.25 -36.17
C LYS A 404 2.72 22.52 -35.75
N ILE A 405 2.66 22.79 -34.45
CA ILE A 405 1.96 23.95 -33.88
C ILE A 405 2.42 25.30 -34.46
N THR A 406 3.69 25.39 -34.87
CA THR A 406 4.27 26.54 -35.60
C THR A 406 3.65 26.79 -36.98
N GLN A 407 2.86 25.84 -37.50
CA GLN A 407 2.14 25.89 -38.77
C GLN A 407 0.61 25.96 -38.58
N GLN A 408 0.12 26.33 -37.39
CA GLN A 408 -1.33 26.39 -37.09
C GLN A 408 -2.13 27.22 -38.11
N SER A 409 -1.54 28.27 -38.68
CA SER A 409 -2.16 29.08 -39.74
C SER A 409 -2.46 28.29 -41.02
N GLU A 410 -1.67 27.28 -41.36
CA GLU A 410 -1.95 26.37 -42.47
C GLU A 410 -3.14 25.45 -42.18
N VAL A 411 -3.28 25.00 -40.93
CA VAL A 411 -4.37 24.12 -40.48
C VAL A 411 -5.70 24.88 -40.35
N ASP A 412 -5.66 26.09 -39.79
CA ASP A 412 -6.77 27.04 -39.82
C ASP A 412 -7.21 27.36 -41.27
N ALA A 413 -6.26 27.48 -42.20
CA ALA A 413 -6.59 27.66 -43.62
C ALA A 413 -7.28 26.44 -44.25
N MET A 414 -6.93 25.20 -43.86
CA MET A 414 -7.66 23.99 -44.29
C MET A 414 -9.11 24.01 -43.78
N ALA A 415 -9.34 24.36 -42.52
CA ALA A 415 -10.69 24.49 -41.95
C ALA A 415 -11.51 25.56 -42.70
N ASN A 416 -10.90 26.71 -43.00
CA ASN A 416 -11.54 27.77 -43.77
C ASN A 416 -11.85 27.34 -45.21
N ALA A 417 -10.97 26.58 -45.87
CA ALA A 417 -11.20 26.06 -47.23
C ALA A 417 -12.40 25.10 -47.28
N ILE A 418 -12.54 24.19 -46.32
CA ILE A 418 -13.68 23.26 -46.25
C ILE A 418 -14.98 24.02 -45.97
N ASN A 419 -15.00 24.94 -44.99
CA ASN A 419 -16.19 25.75 -44.70
C ASN A 419 -16.58 26.65 -45.90
N ALA A 420 -15.60 27.21 -46.63
CA ALA A 420 -15.85 27.99 -47.84
C ALA A 420 -16.37 27.12 -49.00
N ALA A 421 -15.86 25.91 -49.18
CA ALA A 421 -16.39 24.97 -50.18
C ALA A 421 -17.85 24.60 -49.87
N VAL A 422 -18.17 24.31 -48.60
CA VAL A 422 -19.53 24.05 -48.12
C VAL A 422 -20.46 25.26 -48.31
N GLY A 423 -19.99 26.47 -47.97
CA GLY A 423 -20.77 27.70 -48.10
C GLY A 423 -21.08 28.11 -49.55
N ASN A 424 -20.36 27.56 -50.53
CA ASN A 424 -20.59 27.78 -51.96
C ASN A 424 -21.44 26.67 -52.64
N LEU A 425 -21.94 25.69 -51.88
CA LEU A 425 -22.77 24.62 -52.43
C LEU A 425 -24.14 25.12 -52.91
N VAL A 426 -24.46 24.87 -54.18
CA VAL A 426 -25.74 25.23 -54.80
C VAL A 426 -26.67 24.01 -54.79
N LEU A 427 -27.84 24.14 -54.16
CA LEU A 427 -28.90 23.13 -54.16
C LEU A 427 -29.48 22.96 -55.57
N LYS A 428 -29.79 21.71 -55.95
CA LYS A 428 -30.55 21.42 -57.18
C LYS A 428 -31.93 22.07 -57.11
N GLY A 429 -32.45 22.48 -58.27
CA GLY A 429 -33.87 22.84 -58.38
C GLY A 429 -34.76 21.63 -58.09
N ALA A 430 -35.97 21.88 -57.57
CA ALA A 430 -36.99 20.85 -57.50
C ALA A 430 -37.46 20.47 -58.92
N ASP A 431 -37.83 19.21 -59.11
CA ASP A 431 -38.46 18.74 -60.34
C ASP A 431 -39.94 19.14 -60.37
N TYR A 432 -40.32 19.93 -61.37
CA TYR A 432 -41.70 20.37 -61.62
C TYR A 432 -42.38 19.55 -62.74
N THR A 433 -41.77 18.47 -63.23
CA THR A 433 -42.29 17.66 -64.35
C THR A 433 -43.73 17.21 -64.09
N GLU A 434 -44.02 16.66 -62.91
CA GLU A 434 -45.39 16.27 -62.56
C GLU A 434 -46.36 17.45 -62.39
N VAL A 435 -45.88 18.62 -61.98
CA VAL A 435 -46.71 19.84 -61.92
C VAL A 435 -47.09 20.29 -63.33
N ASN A 436 -46.15 20.27 -64.26
CA ASN A 436 -46.40 20.59 -65.67
C ASN A 436 -47.33 19.54 -66.32
N ASN A 437 -47.11 18.25 -66.02
CA ASN A 437 -47.98 17.14 -66.46
C ASN A 437 -49.41 17.27 -65.90
N ALA A 438 -49.59 17.76 -64.67
CA ALA A 438 -50.90 18.03 -64.09
C ALA A 438 -51.59 19.21 -64.78
N ILE A 439 -50.90 20.33 -64.99
CA ILE A 439 -51.43 21.52 -65.68
C ILE A 439 -51.88 21.17 -67.12
N ALA A 440 -51.16 20.28 -67.81
CA ALA A 440 -51.50 19.84 -69.16
C ALA A 440 -52.80 19.01 -69.26
N LYS A 441 -53.38 18.55 -68.14
CA LYS A 441 -54.63 17.77 -68.09
C LYS A 441 -55.88 18.62 -67.86
N VAL A 442 -55.75 19.94 -67.71
CA VAL A 442 -56.89 20.86 -67.51
C VAL A 442 -57.81 20.83 -68.75
N PRO A 443 -59.12 20.57 -68.62
CA PRO A 443 -60.04 20.59 -69.75
C PRO A 443 -60.10 21.95 -70.46
N SER A 444 -60.14 21.93 -71.80
CA SER A 444 -60.15 23.14 -72.63
C SER A 444 -61.49 23.87 -72.70
N ASP A 445 -62.58 23.17 -72.36
CA ASP A 445 -63.93 23.71 -72.17
C ASP A 445 -64.39 23.37 -70.75
N LEU A 446 -64.98 24.35 -70.07
CA LEU A 446 -65.45 24.26 -68.69
C LEU A 446 -66.93 24.64 -68.56
N GLU A 447 -67.65 24.97 -69.65
CA GLU A 447 -69.06 25.41 -69.58
C GLU A 447 -70.00 24.31 -69.05
N ASN A 448 -69.64 23.04 -69.22
CA ASN A 448 -70.42 21.91 -68.73
C ASN A 448 -70.22 21.61 -67.23
N TYR A 449 -69.31 22.32 -66.56
CA TYR A 449 -68.94 22.11 -65.16
C TYR A 449 -69.57 23.16 -64.22
N THR A 450 -69.52 22.91 -62.91
CA THR A 450 -70.04 23.84 -61.89
C THR A 450 -69.00 24.90 -61.52
N GLU A 451 -69.45 26.15 -61.46
CA GLU A 451 -68.60 27.34 -61.25
C GLU A 451 -67.72 27.24 -60.00
N GLU A 452 -68.22 26.65 -58.91
CA GLU A 452 -67.46 26.46 -57.69
C GLU A 452 -66.28 25.47 -57.85
N THR A 453 -66.45 24.39 -58.61
CA THR A 453 -65.35 23.43 -58.83
C THR A 453 -64.32 23.96 -59.83
N VAL A 454 -64.77 24.72 -60.83
CA VAL A 454 -63.89 25.49 -61.72
C VAL A 454 -63.04 26.50 -60.93
N ARG A 455 -63.63 27.21 -59.95
CA ARG A 455 -62.89 28.14 -59.07
C ARG A 455 -61.81 27.42 -58.25
N VAL A 456 -62.10 26.26 -57.68
CA VAL A 456 -61.10 25.48 -56.91
C VAL A 456 -59.90 25.09 -57.78
N LEU A 457 -60.12 24.73 -59.05
CA LEU A 457 -59.03 24.47 -60.00
C LEU A 457 -58.21 25.73 -60.31
N GLN A 458 -58.87 26.89 -60.51
CA GLN A 458 -58.17 28.16 -60.72
C GLN A 458 -57.32 28.57 -59.51
N ASP A 459 -57.84 28.40 -58.29
CA ASP A 459 -57.10 28.67 -57.04
C ASP A 459 -55.90 27.70 -56.88
N ALA A 460 -56.05 26.42 -57.21
CA ALA A 460 -54.95 25.43 -57.19
C ALA A 460 -53.84 25.75 -58.21
N LEU A 461 -54.21 26.10 -59.45
CA LEU A 461 -53.25 26.52 -60.49
C LEU A 461 -52.49 27.79 -60.09
N LYS A 462 -53.16 28.73 -59.39
CA LYS A 462 -52.59 29.98 -58.90
C LYS A 462 -51.68 29.80 -57.67
N ALA A 463 -51.81 28.70 -56.93
CA ALA A 463 -50.98 28.40 -55.77
C ALA A 463 -49.54 27.96 -56.13
N VAL A 464 -49.30 27.52 -57.38
CA VAL A 464 -48.02 27.00 -57.84
C VAL A 464 -46.94 28.09 -57.86
N LYS A 465 -45.98 28.01 -56.94
CA LYS A 465 -44.80 28.89 -56.91
C LYS A 465 -43.61 28.17 -57.55
N LYS A 466 -43.06 28.75 -58.63
CA LYS A 466 -41.85 28.26 -59.31
C LYS A 466 -40.58 28.70 -58.57
N GLY A 467 -39.47 28.00 -58.78
CA GLY A 467 -38.16 28.33 -58.20
C GLY A 467 -37.87 27.66 -56.85
N LYS A 468 -38.62 26.62 -56.46
CA LYS A 468 -38.30 25.77 -55.30
C LYS A 468 -37.07 24.89 -55.57
N ASN A 469 -36.37 24.53 -54.50
CA ASN A 469 -35.19 23.67 -54.55
C ASN A 469 -35.52 22.23 -54.10
N ILE A 470 -34.60 21.28 -54.32
CA ILE A 470 -34.81 19.84 -54.06
C ILE A 470 -35.15 19.50 -52.60
N THR A 471 -34.76 20.31 -51.59
CA THR A 471 -35.20 20.09 -50.19
C THR A 471 -36.67 20.42 -49.96
N GLU A 472 -37.31 21.10 -50.93
CA GLU A 472 -38.71 21.47 -50.95
C GLU A 472 -39.51 20.62 -51.96
N GLN A 473 -38.93 19.52 -52.47
CA GLN A 473 -39.55 18.66 -53.50
C GLN A 473 -40.95 18.17 -53.08
N GLU A 474 -41.16 17.86 -51.80
CA GLU A 474 -42.47 17.50 -51.26
C GLU A 474 -43.52 18.61 -51.49
N THR A 475 -43.14 19.88 -51.33
CA THR A 475 -44.02 21.03 -51.63
C THR A 475 -44.35 21.13 -53.12
N VAL A 476 -43.42 20.72 -53.99
CA VAL A 476 -43.62 20.73 -55.45
C VAL A 476 -44.48 19.55 -55.91
N ASN A 477 -44.29 18.36 -55.33
CA ASN A 477 -45.16 17.20 -55.52
C ASN A 477 -46.60 17.55 -55.08
N ASN A 478 -46.75 18.15 -53.90
CA ASN A 478 -48.05 18.62 -53.38
C ASN A 478 -48.73 19.66 -54.30
N TYR A 479 -47.99 20.42 -55.12
CA TYR A 479 -48.61 21.26 -56.17
C TYR A 479 -49.18 20.42 -57.32
N ALA A 480 -48.48 19.38 -57.77
CA ALA A 480 -48.99 18.46 -58.78
C ALA A 480 -50.24 17.72 -58.26
N ASP A 481 -50.19 17.23 -57.03
CA ASP A 481 -51.30 16.53 -56.39
C ASP A 481 -52.51 17.45 -56.20
N ALA A 482 -52.32 18.70 -55.75
CA ALA A 482 -53.40 19.68 -55.62
C ALA A 482 -54.07 20.01 -56.98
N ILE A 483 -53.29 20.13 -58.06
CA ILE A 483 -53.83 20.37 -59.41
C ILE A 483 -54.57 19.13 -59.93
N ASN A 484 -53.96 17.94 -59.85
CA ASN A 484 -54.63 16.69 -60.25
C ASN A 484 -55.92 16.46 -59.43
N ALA A 485 -55.91 16.73 -58.12
CA ALA A 485 -57.08 16.63 -57.25
C ALA A 485 -58.18 17.65 -57.61
N ALA A 486 -57.82 18.87 -57.99
CA ALA A 486 -58.78 19.88 -58.42
C ALA A 486 -59.35 19.60 -59.83
N ILE A 487 -58.56 19.03 -60.74
CA ILE A 487 -59.04 18.53 -62.05
C ILE A 487 -60.02 17.37 -61.84
N ASN A 488 -59.65 16.38 -61.02
CA ASN A 488 -60.54 15.28 -60.63
C ASN A 488 -61.76 15.76 -59.81
N GLY A 489 -61.67 16.93 -59.19
CA GLY A 489 -62.72 17.61 -58.45
C GLY A 489 -63.68 18.44 -59.31
N LEU A 490 -63.41 18.63 -60.61
CA LEU A 490 -64.32 19.28 -61.54
C LEU A 490 -65.63 18.49 -61.67
N LYS A 491 -66.75 19.06 -61.23
CA LYS A 491 -68.07 18.41 -61.29
C LYS A 491 -68.87 18.94 -62.47
N LEU A 492 -69.30 18.05 -63.34
CA LEU A 492 -70.26 18.35 -64.41
C LEU A 492 -71.62 18.73 -63.81
N LYS A 493 -72.40 19.57 -64.52
CA LYS A 493 -73.76 19.97 -64.12
C LYS A 493 -74.69 18.75 -64.00
N PRO A 494 -75.53 18.63 -62.96
CA PRO A 494 -76.31 17.41 -62.69
C PRO A 494 -77.45 17.17 -63.68
N ALA A 495 -77.87 15.92 -63.81
CA ALA A 495 -79.11 15.50 -64.46
C ALA A 495 -80.34 15.67 -63.54
N ASP A 496 -81.54 15.63 -64.11
CA ASP A 496 -82.83 15.59 -63.39
C ASP A 496 -83.17 14.16 -62.93
N TYR A 497 -83.48 14.03 -61.63
CA TYR A 497 -83.81 12.78 -60.93
C TYR A 497 -85.27 12.69 -60.43
N SER A 498 -86.11 13.69 -60.73
CA SER A 498 -87.49 13.81 -60.22
C SER A 498 -88.28 12.49 -60.15
N LYS A 499 -88.38 11.76 -61.27
CA LYS A 499 -89.08 10.46 -61.37
C LYS A 499 -88.51 9.35 -60.49
N VAL A 500 -87.22 9.40 -60.17
CA VAL A 500 -86.56 8.40 -59.31
C VAL A 500 -86.95 8.60 -57.86
N GLN A 501 -87.20 9.85 -57.44
CA GLN A 501 -87.64 10.17 -56.09
C GLN A 501 -89.05 9.61 -55.82
N GLU A 502 -89.99 9.78 -56.76
CA GLU A 502 -91.35 9.21 -56.70
C GLU A 502 -91.36 7.66 -56.59
N ALA A 503 -90.32 6.99 -57.09
CA ALA A 503 -90.16 5.54 -56.98
C ALA A 503 -89.69 5.11 -55.58
N LYS A 504 -88.83 5.92 -54.92
CA LYS A 504 -88.31 5.64 -53.58
C LYS A 504 -89.38 5.78 -52.49
N GLU A 505 -90.34 6.69 -52.66
CA GLU A 505 -91.40 6.96 -51.68
C GLU A 505 -92.37 5.79 -51.46
N LYS A 506 -92.36 4.78 -52.34
CA LYS A 506 -93.19 3.56 -52.24
C LYS A 506 -92.52 2.41 -51.48
N VAL A 507 -91.27 2.57 -51.04
CA VAL A 507 -90.53 1.56 -50.29
C VAL A 507 -91.17 1.37 -48.89
N PRO A 508 -91.48 0.14 -48.45
CA PRO A 508 -91.99 -0.11 -47.10
C PRO A 508 -91.04 0.45 -46.02
N SER A 509 -91.59 1.15 -45.03
CA SER A 509 -90.82 1.88 -44.02
C SER A 509 -90.07 0.98 -43.03
N ASP A 510 -90.52 -0.27 -42.84
CA ASP A 510 -89.78 -1.31 -42.13
C ASP A 510 -89.40 -2.45 -43.09
N LEU A 511 -88.14 -2.45 -43.52
CA LEU A 511 -87.54 -3.54 -44.29
C LEU A 511 -86.86 -4.60 -43.40
N SER A 512 -86.73 -4.38 -42.08
CA SER A 512 -85.97 -5.26 -41.18
C SER A 512 -86.59 -6.66 -41.05
N ILE A 513 -87.91 -6.75 -41.22
CA ILE A 513 -88.67 -8.00 -41.18
C ILE A 513 -88.59 -8.82 -42.49
N TYR A 514 -87.92 -8.33 -43.54
CA TYR A 514 -87.80 -9.00 -44.85
C TYR A 514 -86.40 -9.56 -45.12
N THR A 515 -86.28 -10.69 -45.82
CA THR A 515 -85.04 -11.45 -46.03
C THR A 515 -83.96 -10.60 -46.68
N ASP A 516 -82.74 -10.71 -46.16
CA ASP A 516 -81.61 -9.91 -46.66
C ASP A 516 -81.32 -10.17 -48.14
N GLU A 517 -81.77 -11.29 -48.73
CA GLU A 517 -81.70 -11.54 -50.18
C GLU A 517 -82.72 -10.69 -50.97
N THR A 518 -84.00 -10.70 -50.60
CA THR A 518 -85.03 -9.90 -51.31
C THR A 518 -84.90 -8.41 -51.01
N VAL A 519 -84.53 -8.07 -49.77
CA VAL A 519 -84.10 -6.72 -49.39
C VAL A 519 -82.81 -6.33 -50.12
N ASN A 520 -81.86 -7.23 -50.39
CA ASN A 520 -80.74 -6.91 -51.27
C ASN A 520 -81.17 -6.68 -52.73
N VAL A 521 -82.18 -7.37 -53.27
CA VAL A 521 -82.68 -7.04 -54.62
C VAL A 521 -83.24 -5.61 -54.66
N LEU A 522 -84.02 -5.21 -53.66
CA LEU A 522 -84.51 -3.83 -53.53
C LEU A 522 -83.39 -2.81 -53.25
N GLN A 523 -82.48 -3.11 -52.32
CA GLN A 523 -81.31 -2.26 -52.06
C GLN A 523 -80.36 -2.20 -53.26
N ASN A 524 -80.28 -3.23 -54.10
CA ASN A 524 -79.48 -3.22 -55.32
C ASN A 524 -80.15 -2.41 -56.43
N ALA A 525 -81.48 -2.41 -56.54
CA ALA A 525 -82.19 -1.46 -57.39
C ALA A 525 -81.97 -0.01 -56.91
N LEU A 526 -82.06 0.22 -55.59
CA LEU A 526 -81.80 1.53 -54.97
C LEU A 526 -80.32 1.97 -55.06
N LYS A 527 -79.34 1.05 -55.01
CA LYS A 527 -77.90 1.30 -55.22
C LYS A 527 -77.51 1.41 -56.70
N ALA A 528 -78.26 0.75 -57.59
CA ALA A 528 -78.07 0.88 -59.03
C ALA A 528 -78.36 2.31 -59.50
N VAL A 529 -79.26 3.00 -58.79
CA VAL A 529 -79.41 4.46 -58.84
C VAL A 529 -78.11 5.13 -58.39
N LYS A 530 -77.22 5.35 -59.35
CA LYS A 530 -76.07 6.24 -59.15
C LYS A 530 -76.62 7.66 -59.23
N GLU A 531 -76.69 8.34 -58.10
CA GLU A 531 -76.93 9.79 -58.03
C GLU A 531 -75.70 10.57 -58.48
N GLY A 532 -75.89 11.86 -58.80
CA GLY A 532 -74.80 12.70 -59.32
C GLY A 532 -74.39 12.36 -60.77
N LYS A 533 -75.22 11.63 -61.53
CA LYS A 533 -75.13 11.62 -62.99
C LYS A 533 -75.27 13.04 -63.50
N ASN A 534 -74.51 13.33 -64.53
CA ASN A 534 -74.45 14.67 -65.10
C ASN A 534 -75.37 14.79 -66.32
N ILE A 535 -75.55 16.02 -66.82
CA ILE A 535 -76.46 16.37 -67.92
C ILE A 535 -76.28 15.51 -69.19
N THR A 536 -75.09 14.93 -69.42
CA THR A 536 -74.82 14.02 -70.56
C THR A 536 -75.39 12.61 -70.41
N GLU A 537 -75.86 12.22 -69.22
CA GLU A 537 -76.27 10.84 -68.88
C GLU A 537 -77.77 10.71 -68.56
N GLN A 538 -78.58 11.72 -68.88
CA GLN A 538 -79.99 11.88 -68.48
C GLN A 538 -80.91 10.69 -68.82
N GLU A 539 -80.65 9.96 -69.91
CA GLU A 539 -81.42 8.78 -70.29
C GLU A 539 -81.26 7.63 -69.27
N THR A 540 -80.03 7.42 -68.77
CA THR A 540 -79.74 6.39 -67.75
C THR A 540 -80.51 6.65 -66.44
N VAL A 541 -80.74 7.92 -66.10
CA VAL A 541 -81.46 8.32 -64.88
C VAL A 541 -82.94 7.94 -64.92
N ASN A 542 -83.58 7.96 -66.09
CA ASN A 542 -84.99 7.57 -66.21
C ASN A 542 -85.20 6.07 -65.86
N ASN A 543 -84.31 5.21 -66.34
CA ASN A 543 -84.41 3.75 -66.18
C ASN A 543 -84.24 3.29 -64.71
N TYR A 544 -83.62 4.12 -63.87
CA TYR A 544 -83.48 3.88 -62.43
C TYR A 544 -84.83 3.87 -61.68
N ALA A 545 -85.81 4.67 -62.11
CA ALA A 545 -87.13 4.72 -61.47
C ALA A 545 -87.92 3.41 -61.66
N GLU A 546 -87.81 2.80 -62.83
CA GLU A 546 -88.50 1.55 -63.18
C GLU A 546 -87.99 0.36 -62.36
N ALA A 547 -86.66 0.24 -62.24
CA ALA A 547 -86.02 -0.86 -61.49
C ALA A 547 -86.43 -0.90 -60.00
N ILE A 548 -86.58 0.25 -59.34
CA ILE A 548 -87.02 0.32 -57.93
C ILE A 548 -88.43 -0.23 -57.76
N ASN A 549 -89.40 0.21 -58.57
CA ASN A 549 -90.80 -0.19 -58.43
C ASN A 549 -90.98 -1.72 -58.54
N ASN A 550 -90.26 -2.35 -59.48
CA ASN A 550 -90.31 -3.81 -59.65
C ASN A 550 -89.70 -4.58 -58.47
N ALA A 551 -88.65 -4.07 -57.84
CA ALA A 551 -88.00 -4.73 -56.71
C ALA A 551 -88.81 -4.63 -55.39
N ILE A 552 -89.62 -3.58 -55.20
CA ILE A 552 -90.53 -3.44 -54.05
C ILE A 552 -91.55 -4.58 -54.01
N ALA A 553 -92.02 -5.05 -55.17
CA ALA A 553 -93.02 -6.11 -55.28
C ALA A 553 -92.51 -7.52 -54.93
N GLY A 554 -91.20 -7.70 -54.70
CA GLY A 554 -90.55 -9.02 -54.53
C GLY A 554 -90.11 -9.39 -53.10
N LEU A 555 -90.53 -8.64 -52.08
CA LEU A 555 -90.04 -8.82 -50.69
C LEU A 555 -90.66 -10.05 -49.97
N VAL A 556 -89.82 -10.81 -49.25
CA VAL A 556 -90.18 -12.04 -48.50
C VAL A 556 -89.74 -11.93 -47.03
N LEU A 557 -90.44 -12.54 -46.05
CA LEU A 557 -90.21 -12.33 -44.60
C LEU A 557 -89.06 -13.17 -43.97
N LYS A 558 -88.36 -12.60 -42.98
CA LYS A 558 -87.28 -13.25 -42.19
C LYS A 558 -87.78 -14.35 -41.24
N GLY A 559 -86.86 -15.26 -40.89
CA GLY A 559 -86.98 -16.12 -39.69
C GLY A 559 -86.90 -15.31 -38.39
N ALA A 560 -87.34 -15.90 -37.28
CA ALA A 560 -87.20 -15.32 -35.95
C ALA A 560 -85.75 -15.38 -35.44
N ASP A 561 -85.41 -14.52 -34.48
CA ASP A 561 -84.11 -14.50 -33.80
C ASP A 561 -84.09 -15.49 -32.63
N TYR A 562 -83.27 -16.54 -32.78
CA TYR A 562 -83.07 -17.57 -31.76
C TYR A 562 -81.88 -17.29 -30.83
N THR A 563 -81.24 -16.12 -30.89
CA THR A 563 -80.02 -15.82 -30.11
C THR A 563 -80.20 -16.06 -28.61
N LYS A 564 -81.29 -15.58 -28.00
CA LYS A 564 -81.61 -15.84 -26.57
C LYS A 564 -81.80 -17.32 -26.26
N VAL A 565 -82.37 -18.10 -27.20
CA VAL A 565 -82.57 -19.54 -27.05
C VAL A 565 -81.23 -20.28 -27.14
N ASN A 566 -80.41 -19.92 -28.12
CA ASN A 566 -79.07 -20.48 -28.29
C ASN A 566 -78.17 -20.13 -27.09
N GLU A 567 -78.24 -18.93 -26.53
CA GLU A 567 -77.60 -18.58 -25.26
C GLU A 567 -78.06 -19.46 -24.10
N ALA A 568 -79.37 -19.72 -23.97
CA ALA A 568 -79.90 -20.57 -22.91
C ALA A 568 -79.42 -22.02 -23.06
N ILE A 569 -79.40 -22.54 -24.30
CA ILE A 569 -78.82 -23.85 -24.64
C ILE A 569 -77.31 -23.88 -24.30
N THR A 570 -76.55 -22.84 -24.63
CA THR A 570 -75.13 -22.74 -24.29
C THR A 570 -74.90 -22.68 -22.78
N LYS A 571 -75.72 -21.93 -22.04
CA LYS A 571 -75.69 -21.89 -20.56
C LYS A 571 -75.96 -23.26 -19.95
N ALA A 572 -76.92 -24.03 -20.48
CA ALA A 572 -77.16 -25.41 -20.07
C ALA A 572 -75.97 -26.34 -20.41
N ASN A 573 -75.50 -26.31 -21.66
CA ASN A 573 -74.42 -27.19 -22.14
C ASN A 573 -73.06 -26.92 -21.47
N ALA A 574 -72.86 -25.73 -20.90
CA ALA A 574 -71.68 -25.39 -20.11
C ALA A 574 -71.67 -25.99 -18.70
N LEU A 575 -72.80 -26.50 -18.20
CA LEU A 575 -72.89 -27.14 -16.90
C LEU A 575 -72.45 -28.60 -16.99
N ASN A 576 -71.55 -29.02 -16.10
CA ASN A 576 -71.28 -30.44 -15.93
C ASN A 576 -72.49 -31.13 -15.28
N LYS A 577 -73.35 -31.73 -16.11
CA LYS A 577 -74.53 -32.52 -15.72
C LYS A 577 -74.25 -33.49 -14.56
N ASP A 578 -73.06 -34.09 -14.51
CA ASP A 578 -72.74 -35.16 -13.57
C ASP A 578 -72.55 -34.63 -12.13
N ASN A 579 -72.39 -33.32 -11.95
CA ASN A 579 -72.38 -32.65 -10.64
C ASN A 579 -73.80 -32.49 -10.03
N TYR A 580 -74.86 -32.64 -10.83
CA TYR A 580 -76.24 -32.40 -10.41
C TYR A 580 -77.00 -33.71 -10.15
N VAL A 581 -78.03 -33.65 -9.30
CA VAL A 581 -78.84 -34.83 -8.91
C VAL A 581 -79.72 -35.31 -10.06
N ASP A 582 -80.35 -34.38 -10.77
CA ASP A 582 -81.14 -34.60 -11.99
C ASP A 582 -80.90 -33.43 -12.96
N PHE A 583 -80.79 -33.72 -14.25
CA PHE A 583 -80.62 -32.76 -15.36
C PHE A 583 -81.67 -32.95 -16.47
N THR A 584 -82.63 -33.85 -16.27
CA THR A 584 -83.58 -34.30 -17.31
C THR A 584 -84.44 -33.15 -17.81
N LYS A 585 -84.99 -32.32 -16.90
CA LYS A 585 -85.84 -31.16 -17.25
C LYS A 585 -85.15 -30.11 -18.12
N VAL A 586 -83.83 -29.95 -17.98
CA VAL A 586 -83.05 -29.04 -18.84
C VAL A 586 -82.93 -29.63 -20.25
N THR A 587 -82.66 -30.94 -20.34
CA THR A 587 -82.64 -31.68 -21.61
C THR A 587 -83.99 -31.61 -22.33
N GLU A 588 -85.09 -31.79 -21.60
CA GLU A 588 -86.46 -31.67 -22.12
C GLU A 588 -86.76 -30.26 -22.66
N ALA A 589 -86.42 -29.22 -21.90
CA ALA A 589 -86.64 -27.83 -22.33
C ALA A 589 -85.84 -27.45 -23.59
N ILE A 590 -84.62 -27.99 -23.76
CA ILE A 590 -83.79 -27.81 -24.97
C ILE A 590 -84.42 -28.53 -26.17
N ASN A 591 -84.92 -29.76 -25.97
CA ASN A 591 -85.52 -30.56 -27.03
C ASN A 591 -86.86 -30.00 -27.55
N ALA A 592 -87.52 -29.13 -26.77
CA ALA A 592 -88.79 -28.48 -27.16
C ALA A 592 -88.62 -27.30 -28.17
N VAL A 593 -87.39 -26.94 -28.56
CA VAL A 593 -87.13 -25.77 -29.42
C VAL A 593 -87.47 -26.03 -30.88
N ASN A 594 -88.59 -25.47 -31.34
CA ASN A 594 -88.97 -25.42 -32.76
C ASN A 594 -88.29 -24.21 -33.45
N ARG A 595 -87.59 -24.43 -34.57
CA ARG A 595 -86.78 -23.41 -35.27
C ARG A 595 -87.40 -22.76 -36.52
N ASP A 596 -88.63 -23.13 -36.91
CA ASP A 596 -89.22 -22.69 -38.20
C ASP A 596 -89.97 -21.34 -38.15
N LYS A 597 -89.99 -20.67 -36.98
CA LYS A 597 -90.77 -19.45 -36.74
C LYS A 597 -90.27 -18.27 -37.58
N LYS A 598 -91.19 -17.40 -37.98
CA LYS A 598 -90.88 -16.13 -38.67
C LYS A 598 -90.75 -14.98 -37.68
N ILE A 599 -90.11 -13.88 -38.10
CA ILE A 599 -89.81 -12.73 -37.23
C ILE A 599 -91.06 -12.12 -36.54
N THR A 600 -92.23 -12.25 -37.18
CA THR A 600 -93.53 -11.86 -36.62
C THR A 600 -94.02 -12.74 -35.45
N GLN A 601 -93.31 -13.83 -35.14
CA GLN A 601 -93.61 -14.78 -34.05
C GLN A 601 -92.53 -14.77 -32.95
N GLN A 602 -91.70 -13.72 -32.87
CA GLN A 602 -90.56 -13.64 -31.96
C GLN A 602 -90.92 -13.93 -30.48
N SER A 603 -92.12 -13.57 -30.03
CA SER A 603 -92.61 -13.83 -28.67
C SER A 603 -92.71 -15.33 -28.33
N GLU A 604 -92.97 -16.19 -29.32
CA GLU A 604 -92.95 -17.66 -29.12
C GLU A 604 -91.51 -18.18 -28.92
N VAL A 605 -90.53 -17.54 -29.53
CA VAL A 605 -89.11 -17.92 -29.47
C VAL A 605 -88.47 -17.44 -28.15
N ASP A 606 -88.77 -16.21 -27.74
CA ASP A 606 -88.39 -15.67 -26.43
C ASP A 606 -88.93 -16.55 -25.28
N ALA A 607 -90.14 -17.13 -25.41
CA ALA A 607 -90.71 -18.05 -24.43
C ALA A 607 -89.89 -19.36 -24.29
N MET A 608 -89.34 -19.89 -25.38
CA MET A 608 -88.47 -21.08 -25.34
C MET A 608 -87.17 -20.81 -24.57
N ALA A 609 -86.57 -19.63 -24.76
CA ALA A 609 -85.38 -19.22 -24.01
C ALA A 609 -85.64 -19.16 -22.50
N ASN A 610 -86.79 -18.62 -22.10
CA ASN A 610 -87.19 -18.51 -20.70
C ASN A 610 -87.42 -19.90 -20.06
N ALA A 611 -88.02 -20.85 -20.79
CA ALA A 611 -88.22 -22.21 -20.30
C ALA A 611 -86.90 -22.94 -19.98
N ILE A 612 -85.89 -22.81 -20.85
CA ILE A 612 -84.57 -23.43 -20.65
C ILE A 612 -83.86 -22.80 -19.45
N ASN A 613 -83.84 -21.45 -19.34
CA ASN A 613 -83.23 -20.78 -18.19
C ASN A 613 -83.93 -21.12 -16.86
N ALA A 614 -85.26 -21.27 -16.86
CA ALA A 614 -86.01 -21.71 -15.68
C ALA A 614 -85.69 -23.15 -15.27
N ALA A 615 -85.50 -24.05 -16.24
CA ALA A 615 -85.06 -25.42 -15.96
C ALA A 615 -83.64 -25.47 -15.36
N ILE A 616 -82.71 -24.65 -15.87
CA ILE A 616 -81.35 -24.50 -15.32
C ILE A 616 -81.40 -24.02 -13.86
N ALA A 617 -82.24 -23.03 -13.56
CA ALA A 617 -82.36 -22.47 -12.22
C ALA A 617 -82.94 -23.46 -11.18
N GLY A 618 -83.57 -24.55 -11.62
CA GLY A 618 -84.10 -25.61 -10.76
C GLY A 618 -83.12 -26.76 -10.44
N LEU A 619 -81.87 -26.69 -10.90
CA LEU A 619 -80.87 -27.75 -10.71
C LEU A 619 -80.30 -27.79 -9.29
N VAL A 620 -80.19 -29.00 -8.72
CA VAL A 620 -79.63 -29.24 -7.37
C VAL A 620 -78.31 -30.01 -7.46
N LEU A 621 -77.25 -29.49 -6.83
CA LEU A 621 -75.93 -30.14 -6.77
C LEU A 621 -75.95 -31.39 -5.87
N LYS A 622 -75.15 -32.40 -6.25
CA LYS A 622 -74.86 -33.56 -5.40
C LYS A 622 -74.02 -33.16 -4.19
N GLY A 623 -74.10 -33.95 -3.11
CA GLY A 623 -73.14 -33.89 -1.99
C GLY A 623 -71.73 -34.34 -2.41
N ALA A 624 -70.72 -33.98 -1.63
CA ALA A 624 -69.37 -34.52 -1.77
C ALA A 624 -69.26 -35.98 -1.26
N ASP A 625 -68.23 -36.70 -1.69
CA ASP A 625 -67.86 -38.02 -1.20
C ASP A 625 -66.94 -37.90 0.02
N TYR A 626 -67.39 -38.45 1.15
CA TYR A 626 -66.68 -38.42 2.43
C TYR A 626 -65.92 -39.71 2.77
N THR A 627 -65.90 -40.72 1.89
CA THR A 627 -65.37 -42.06 2.19
C THR A 627 -63.96 -42.04 2.82
N LYS A 628 -63.05 -41.21 2.29
CA LYS A 628 -61.69 -41.02 2.83
C LYS A 628 -61.67 -40.41 4.24
N VAL A 629 -62.63 -39.54 4.55
CA VAL A 629 -62.79 -38.92 5.89
C VAL A 629 -63.30 -39.96 6.87
N ASP A 630 -64.27 -40.79 6.47
CA ASP A 630 -64.80 -41.87 7.30
C ASP A 630 -63.76 -42.98 7.56
N GLU A 631 -62.91 -43.31 6.58
CA GLU A 631 -61.72 -44.14 6.78
C GLU A 631 -60.75 -43.54 7.81
N ALA A 632 -60.44 -42.24 7.70
CA ALA A 632 -59.55 -41.54 8.63
C ALA A 632 -60.10 -41.53 10.08
N ILE A 633 -61.39 -41.22 10.24
CA ILE A 633 -62.11 -41.27 11.53
C ILE A 633 -62.10 -42.70 12.09
N THR A 634 -62.23 -43.71 11.23
CA THR A 634 -62.21 -45.12 11.64
C THR A 634 -60.84 -45.54 12.16
N LYS A 635 -59.74 -45.13 11.50
CA LYS A 635 -58.38 -45.35 11.99
C LYS A 635 -58.17 -44.75 13.39
N ALA A 636 -58.57 -43.49 13.59
CA ALA A 636 -58.46 -42.83 14.91
C ALA A 636 -59.21 -43.61 16.01
N LYS A 637 -60.43 -44.09 15.72
CA LYS A 637 -61.25 -44.87 16.65
C LYS A 637 -60.70 -46.26 16.99
N MET A 638 -59.73 -46.77 16.24
CA MET A 638 -59.05 -48.04 16.55
C MET A 638 -57.85 -47.87 17.50
N LEU A 639 -57.45 -46.63 17.81
CA LEU A 639 -56.37 -46.35 18.74
C LEU A 639 -56.90 -46.21 20.17
N ASN A 640 -56.21 -46.82 21.13
CA ASN A 640 -56.45 -46.58 22.55
C ASN A 640 -55.87 -45.22 22.94
N GLN A 641 -56.73 -44.23 23.21
CA GLN A 641 -56.32 -42.87 23.58
C GLN A 641 -55.39 -42.84 24.81
N ASP A 642 -55.58 -43.74 25.77
CA ASP A 642 -54.81 -43.74 27.02
C ASP A 642 -53.35 -44.17 26.85
N ASP A 643 -52.95 -44.76 25.72
CA ASP A 643 -51.55 -45.11 25.45
C ASP A 643 -50.71 -43.92 24.95
N TYR A 644 -51.35 -42.80 24.58
CA TYR A 644 -50.69 -41.63 23.98
C TYR A 644 -50.60 -40.44 24.95
N VAL A 645 -49.60 -39.58 24.76
CA VAL A 645 -49.32 -38.41 25.63
C VAL A 645 -50.39 -37.32 25.49
N ASP A 646 -50.78 -37.02 24.25
CA ASP A 646 -51.89 -36.12 23.90
C ASP A 646 -52.60 -36.66 22.66
N PHE A 647 -53.93 -36.68 22.69
CA PHE A 647 -54.81 -37.12 21.60
C PHE A 647 -55.76 -36.00 21.14
N THR A 648 -55.71 -34.82 21.79
CA THR A 648 -56.69 -33.73 21.66
C THR A 648 -56.80 -33.26 20.21
N LYS A 649 -55.67 -33.13 19.50
CA LYS A 649 -55.62 -32.71 18.09
C LYS A 649 -56.34 -33.66 17.13
N VAL A 650 -56.37 -34.97 17.43
CA VAL A 650 -57.13 -35.95 16.63
C VAL A 650 -58.63 -35.74 16.85
N THR A 651 -59.05 -35.55 18.11
CA THR A 651 -60.44 -35.22 18.46
C THR A 651 -60.90 -33.89 17.85
N GLU A 652 -60.06 -32.85 17.86
CA GLU A 652 -60.32 -31.57 17.20
C GLU A 652 -60.46 -31.72 15.68
N ALA A 653 -59.54 -32.44 15.02
CA ALA A 653 -59.58 -32.70 13.59
C ALA A 653 -60.85 -33.46 13.15
N ILE A 654 -61.33 -34.41 13.97
CA ILE A 654 -62.57 -35.16 13.72
C ILE A 654 -63.80 -34.27 13.93
N ASN A 655 -63.81 -33.43 14.97
CA ASN A 655 -64.92 -32.52 15.26
C ASN A 655 -65.04 -31.37 14.23
N ALA A 656 -63.97 -31.05 13.50
CA ALA A 656 -63.96 -30.02 12.46
C ALA A 656 -64.56 -30.45 11.11
N VAL A 657 -65.06 -31.70 10.98
CA VAL A 657 -65.62 -32.23 9.72
C VAL A 657 -67.01 -31.67 9.43
N ASP A 658 -67.06 -30.62 8.62
CA ASP A 658 -68.28 -30.13 7.96
C ASP A 658 -68.76 -31.16 6.92
N ARG A 659 -69.99 -31.68 7.10
CA ARG A 659 -70.64 -32.72 6.27
C ARG A 659 -71.54 -32.18 5.16
N ASP A 660 -71.76 -30.87 5.07
CA ASP A 660 -72.71 -30.27 4.14
C ASP A 660 -72.11 -29.88 2.78
N LYS A 661 -70.81 -30.14 2.54
CA LYS A 661 -70.12 -29.79 1.28
C LYS A 661 -70.78 -30.45 0.07
N LYS A 662 -70.83 -29.72 -1.05
CA LYS A 662 -71.34 -30.24 -2.33
C LYS A 662 -70.20 -30.75 -3.21
N ILE A 663 -70.49 -31.54 -4.24
CA ILE A 663 -69.49 -32.23 -5.08
C ILE A 663 -68.46 -31.29 -5.72
N THR A 664 -68.82 -30.02 -5.93
CA THR A 664 -67.93 -28.94 -6.41
C THR A 664 -66.87 -28.52 -5.38
N GLN A 665 -66.99 -28.95 -4.13
CA GLN A 665 -66.09 -28.69 -2.99
C GLN A 665 -65.34 -29.96 -2.55
N GLN A 666 -65.28 -31.00 -3.39
CA GLN A 666 -64.66 -32.29 -3.05
C GLN A 666 -63.24 -32.15 -2.50
N SER A 667 -62.46 -31.15 -2.93
CA SER A 667 -61.13 -30.85 -2.40
C SER A 667 -61.14 -30.49 -0.92
N GLU A 668 -62.13 -29.72 -0.44
CA GLU A 668 -62.27 -29.38 0.99
C GLU A 668 -62.47 -30.64 1.84
N VAL A 669 -63.21 -31.62 1.31
CA VAL A 669 -63.50 -32.89 1.99
C VAL A 669 -62.29 -33.84 1.96
N ASP A 670 -61.62 -33.93 0.81
CA ASP A 670 -60.34 -34.63 0.66
C ASP A 670 -59.26 -34.06 1.61
N ASP A 671 -59.27 -32.75 1.87
CA ASP A 671 -58.35 -32.09 2.82
C ASP A 671 -58.71 -32.38 4.29
N MET A 672 -60.00 -32.45 4.67
CA MET A 672 -60.40 -32.91 6.01
C MET A 672 -59.84 -34.32 6.33
N ALA A 673 -59.88 -35.24 5.35
CA ALA A 673 -59.29 -36.57 5.51
C ALA A 673 -57.78 -36.51 5.79
N LYS A 674 -57.05 -35.62 5.10
CA LYS A 674 -55.60 -35.43 5.31
C LYS A 674 -55.31 -34.89 6.70
N VAL A 675 -56.08 -33.91 7.18
CA VAL A 675 -55.89 -33.32 8.53
C VAL A 675 -56.06 -34.37 9.63
N ILE A 676 -57.06 -35.27 9.51
CA ILE A 676 -57.27 -36.35 10.48
C ILE A 676 -56.14 -37.38 10.43
N ASN A 677 -55.72 -37.86 9.26
CA ASN A 677 -54.59 -38.79 9.17
C ASN A 677 -53.30 -38.14 9.71
N ALA A 678 -53.01 -36.89 9.35
CA ALA A 678 -51.84 -36.17 9.85
C ALA A 678 -51.87 -35.95 11.38
N ALA A 679 -53.05 -35.77 11.98
CA ALA A 679 -53.17 -35.72 13.44
C ALA A 679 -52.86 -37.08 14.09
N ILE A 680 -53.27 -38.19 13.47
CA ILE A 680 -52.96 -39.57 13.92
C ILE A 680 -51.45 -39.85 13.80
N ASP A 681 -50.86 -39.54 12.64
CA ASP A 681 -49.44 -39.83 12.34
C ASP A 681 -48.46 -39.07 13.24
N ASN A 682 -48.91 -38.02 13.94
CA ASN A 682 -48.13 -37.23 14.90
C ASN A 682 -48.38 -37.61 16.38
N LEU A 683 -49.13 -38.68 16.66
CA LEU A 683 -49.35 -39.15 18.04
C LEU A 683 -48.07 -39.76 18.65
N ILE A 684 -47.79 -39.39 19.90
CA ILE A 684 -46.62 -39.87 20.65
C ILE A 684 -47.08 -40.79 21.78
N LEU A 685 -46.59 -42.04 21.79
CA LEU A 685 -46.86 -43.02 22.85
C LEU A 685 -46.23 -42.58 24.18
N LYS A 686 -46.90 -42.91 25.29
CA LYS A 686 -46.34 -42.75 26.64
C LYS A 686 -45.14 -43.69 26.84
N GLY A 687 -44.18 -43.27 27.65
CA GLY A 687 -43.10 -44.15 28.14
C GLY A 687 -43.66 -45.29 29.00
N ALA A 688 -42.92 -46.39 29.08
CA ALA A 688 -43.20 -47.48 30.02
C ALA A 688 -42.95 -47.04 31.49
N ASP A 689 -43.60 -47.71 32.43
CA ASP A 689 -43.35 -47.57 33.86
C ASP A 689 -42.15 -48.42 34.28
N TYR A 690 -41.06 -47.76 34.64
CA TYR A 690 -39.82 -48.39 35.11
C TYR A 690 -39.73 -48.53 36.64
N THR A 691 -40.75 -48.14 37.41
CA THR A 691 -40.65 -48.05 38.89
C THR A 691 -40.13 -49.35 39.53
N LYS A 692 -40.58 -50.52 39.06
CA LYS A 692 -40.10 -51.85 39.51
C LYS A 692 -38.62 -52.09 39.19
N VAL A 693 -38.14 -51.57 38.05
CA VAL A 693 -36.74 -51.66 37.61
C VAL A 693 -35.88 -50.73 38.46
N ASP A 694 -36.35 -49.52 38.75
CA ASP A 694 -35.67 -48.57 39.64
C ASP A 694 -35.58 -49.12 41.07
N GLU A 695 -36.63 -49.76 41.59
CA GLU A 695 -36.58 -50.49 42.86
C GLU A 695 -35.56 -51.64 42.85
N ALA A 696 -35.45 -52.39 41.74
CA ALA A 696 -34.48 -53.47 41.60
C ALA A 696 -33.04 -52.95 41.56
N ILE A 697 -32.79 -51.89 40.79
CA ILE A 697 -31.49 -51.20 40.70
C ILE A 697 -31.11 -50.58 42.05
N ALA A 698 -32.07 -49.98 42.76
CA ALA A 698 -31.83 -49.42 44.09
C ALA A 698 -31.36 -50.49 45.09
N LYS A 699 -31.99 -51.68 45.11
CA LYS A 699 -31.55 -52.82 45.94
C LYS A 699 -30.12 -53.25 45.61
N ALA A 700 -29.76 -53.36 44.32
CA ALA A 700 -28.40 -53.69 43.91
C ALA A 700 -27.38 -52.64 44.37
N ASN A 701 -27.70 -51.35 44.17
CA ASN A 701 -26.83 -50.22 44.52
C ASN A 701 -26.65 -50.04 46.04
N MET A 702 -27.52 -50.62 46.87
CA MET A 702 -27.34 -50.67 48.33
C MET A 702 -26.32 -51.73 48.78
N LEU A 703 -25.85 -52.61 47.90
CA LEU A 703 -24.82 -53.60 48.19
C LEU A 703 -23.44 -53.09 47.81
N ASN A 704 -22.47 -53.14 48.74
CA ASN A 704 -21.08 -52.88 48.39
C ASN A 704 -20.53 -54.03 47.53
N LYS A 705 -20.45 -53.84 46.21
CA LYS A 705 -19.96 -54.85 45.24
C LYS A 705 -18.64 -55.53 45.67
N ASP A 706 -17.75 -54.81 46.34
CA ASP A 706 -16.41 -55.28 46.67
C ASP A 706 -16.40 -56.22 47.88
N ASP A 707 -17.48 -56.24 48.67
CA ASP A 707 -17.76 -57.29 49.66
C ASP A 707 -18.03 -58.66 49.01
N TYR A 708 -18.36 -58.73 47.71
CA TYR A 708 -18.87 -59.93 47.05
C TYR A 708 -17.89 -60.55 46.06
N VAL A 709 -17.82 -61.89 46.00
CA VAL A 709 -16.86 -62.69 45.21
C VAL A 709 -16.92 -62.31 43.74
N ASP A 710 -18.12 -62.33 43.19
CA ASP A 710 -18.46 -61.85 41.85
C ASP A 710 -19.78 -61.07 41.94
N PHE A 711 -19.89 -59.99 41.18
CA PHE A 711 -21.06 -59.11 41.08
C PHE A 711 -21.45 -58.88 39.61
N THR A 712 -20.77 -59.55 38.67
CA THR A 712 -20.85 -59.29 37.21
C THR A 712 -22.26 -59.50 36.68
N LYS A 713 -22.94 -60.60 37.04
CA LYS A 713 -24.34 -60.87 36.67
C LYS A 713 -25.31 -59.73 36.99
N VAL A 714 -25.12 -59.07 38.14
CA VAL A 714 -25.98 -57.94 38.58
C VAL A 714 -25.72 -56.72 37.71
N ILE A 715 -24.44 -56.43 37.41
CA ILE A 715 -24.05 -55.34 36.51
C ILE A 715 -24.57 -55.60 35.09
N GLU A 716 -24.48 -56.83 34.59
CA GLU A 716 -25.02 -57.24 33.28
C GLU A 716 -26.55 -57.08 33.22
N ALA A 717 -27.27 -57.55 34.24
CA ALA A 717 -28.73 -57.41 34.31
C ALA A 717 -29.18 -55.94 34.38
N ILE A 718 -28.43 -55.07 35.05
CA ILE A 718 -28.71 -53.62 35.13
C ILE A 718 -28.37 -52.92 33.81
N ASN A 719 -27.24 -53.27 33.18
CA ASN A 719 -26.82 -52.68 31.90
C ASN A 719 -27.71 -53.13 30.73
N ALA A 720 -28.46 -54.23 30.86
CA ALA A 720 -29.42 -54.69 29.87
C ALA A 720 -30.71 -53.83 29.80
N VAL A 721 -30.93 -52.90 30.74
CA VAL A 721 -32.12 -52.05 30.81
C VAL A 721 -32.09 -50.96 29.74
N ASP A 722 -32.74 -51.21 28.60
CA ASP A 722 -33.14 -50.13 27.68
C ASP A 722 -34.22 -49.28 28.37
N ARG A 723 -33.96 -47.97 28.49
CA ARG A 723 -34.85 -46.97 29.10
C ARG A 723 -35.81 -46.28 28.13
N ASN A 724 -35.75 -46.61 26.84
CA ASN A 724 -36.56 -45.97 25.79
C ASN A 724 -37.84 -46.76 25.44
N LYS A 725 -38.26 -47.71 26.29
CA LYS A 725 -39.48 -48.49 26.06
C LYS A 725 -40.72 -47.64 26.25
N ASN A 726 -41.67 -47.84 25.35
CA ASN A 726 -42.99 -47.21 25.42
C ASN A 726 -44.00 -48.14 26.11
N ILE A 727 -45.19 -47.63 26.46
CA ILE A 727 -46.22 -48.35 27.20
C ILE A 727 -46.63 -49.70 26.57
N THR A 728 -46.55 -49.85 25.24
CA THR A 728 -46.83 -51.13 24.55
C THR A 728 -45.76 -52.20 24.78
N GLU A 729 -44.56 -51.80 25.21
CA GLU A 729 -43.41 -52.68 25.51
C GLU A 729 -43.30 -52.99 27.02
N GLN A 730 -44.27 -52.60 27.86
CA GLN A 730 -44.20 -52.70 29.34
C GLN A 730 -43.79 -54.09 29.86
N ALA A 731 -44.18 -55.17 29.19
CA ALA A 731 -43.80 -56.53 29.58
C ALA A 731 -42.28 -56.76 29.58
N ILE A 732 -41.54 -56.12 28.66
CA ILE A 732 -40.08 -56.18 28.58
C ILE A 732 -39.45 -55.45 29.79
N VAL A 733 -40.07 -54.34 30.20
CA VAL A 733 -39.63 -53.54 31.36
C VAL A 733 -39.87 -54.29 32.68
N ASP A 734 -41.00 -54.97 32.81
CA ASP A 734 -41.28 -55.84 33.96
C ASP A 734 -40.28 -57.02 34.05
N ASP A 735 -39.91 -57.65 32.93
CA ASP A 735 -38.90 -58.73 32.92
C ASP A 735 -37.46 -58.23 33.19
N TYR A 736 -37.12 -56.96 32.88
CA TYR A 736 -35.86 -56.35 33.33
C TYR A 736 -35.78 -56.29 34.87
N ALA A 737 -36.83 -55.79 35.53
CA ALA A 737 -36.88 -55.69 37.00
C ALA A 737 -36.66 -57.07 37.65
N LYS A 738 -37.36 -58.08 37.13
CA LYS A 738 -37.27 -59.47 37.56
C LYS A 738 -35.88 -60.07 37.37
N SER A 739 -35.23 -59.84 36.23
CA SER A 739 -33.86 -60.32 35.97
C SER A 739 -32.84 -59.72 36.94
N ILE A 740 -32.98 -58.44 37.30
CA ILE A 740 -32.09 -57.77 38.25
C ILE A 740 -32.27 -58.34 39.67
N ASN A 741 -33.51 -58.49 40.17
CA ASN A 741 -33.75 -59.08 41.49
C ASN A 741 -33.18 -60.52 41.56
N ASN A 742 -33.42 -61.35 40.54
CA ASN A 742 -32.87 -62.71 40.48
C ASN A 742 -31.33 -62.74 40.54
N ALA A 743 -30.64 -61.78 39.89
CA ALA A 743 -29.18 -61.71 39.92
C ALA A 743 -28.63 -61.28 41.29
N ILE A 744 -29.37 -60.44 42.05
CA ILE A 744 -28.99 -60.02 43.41
C ILE A 744 -29.07 -61.21 44.38
N ASP A 745 -30.08 -62.06 44.24
CA ASP A 745 -30.31 -63.20 45.13
C ASP A 745 -29.25 -64.33 45.00
N GLU A 746 -28.38 -64.29 43.98
CA GLU A 746 -27.30 -65.28 43.74
C GLU A 746 -25.92 -64.89 44.34
N LEU A 747 -25.79 -63.77 45.05
CA LEU A 747 -24.50 -63.20 45.47
C LEU A 747 -23.84 -63.85 46.73
N VAL A 748 -22.49 -63.89 46.77
CA VAL A 748 -21.68 -64.52 47.87
C VAL A 748 -20.52 -63.60 48.32
N LYS A 749 -20.14 -63.55 49.61
CA LYS A 749 -19.14 -62.59 50.17
C LYS A 749 -17.66 -63.06 50.24
N LYS A 750 -16.73 -62.08 50.24
CA LYS A 750 -15.24 -62.12 50.30
C LYS A 750 -14.67 -62.02 51.73
N LYS A 751 -13.34 -62.04 51.86
CA LYS A 751 -12.55 -61.86 53.11
C LYS A 751 -11.20 -61.16 52.86
N ASN A 752 -10.74 -60.34 53.81
CA ASN A 752 -9.63 -59.37 53.63
C ASN A 752 -8.23 -59.83 54.10
N ASP A 753 -7.18 -59.12 53.64
CA ASP A 753 -5.74 -59.45 53.79
C ASP A 753 -4.89 -58.18 54.05
N TYR A 754 -4.29 -58.07 55.24
CA TYR A 754 -3.69 -56.85 55.78
C TYR A 754 -2.15 -56.89 55.82
N LYS A 755 -1.50 -55.87 55.27
CA LYS A 755 -0.05 -55.77 55.05
C LYS A 755 0.44 -54.34 55.31
N ILE A 756 1.56 -54.18 56.02
CA ILE A 756 2.20 -52.87 56.22
C ILE A 756 3.05 -52.56 54.98
N ILE A 757 2.82 -51.37 54.40
CA ILE A 757 3.39 -50.91 53.13
C ILE A 757 4.41 -49.77 53.29
N ASP A 758 4.43 -49.09 54.44
CA ASP A 758 5.47 -48.11 54.79
C ASP A 758 5.71 -48.07 56.31
N GLY A 759 6.89 -47.61 56.72
CA GLY A 759 7.32 -47.48 58.11
C GLY A 759 7.71 -48.78 58.82
N ALA A 760 7.47 -49.95 58.22
CA ALA A 760 7.84 -51.26 58.78
C ALA A 760 9.31 -51.33 59.23
N ASN A 761 9.56 -51.93 60.39
CA ASN A 761 10.88 -52.11 60.98
C ASN A 761 11.64 -50.78 61.23
N SER A 762 10.89 -49.71 61.56
CA SER A 762 11.43 -48.36 61.76
C SER A 762 12.45 -48.27 62.91
N VAL A 763 13.35 -47.28 62.80
CA VAL A 763 14.28 -46.89 63.87
C VAL A 763 14.03 -45.43 64.26
N PHE A 764 13.85 -45.22 65.56
CA PHE A 764 13.72 -43.93 66.23
C PHE A 764 14.97 -43.62 67.06
N ILE A 765 15.26 -42.33 67.23
CA ILE A 765 16.30 -41.83 68.11
C ILE A 765 15.64 -40.83 69.07
N LYS A 766 15.83 -41.00 70.37
CA LYS A 766 15.24 -40.16 71.41
C LYS A 766 15.65 -38.70 71.22
N LYS A 767 14.70 -37.79 71.41
CA LYS A 767 14.84 -36.35 71.12
C LYS A 767 15.32 -36.03 69.70
N SER A 768 15.02 -36.91 68.72
CA SER A 768 15.34 -36.62 67.31
C SER A 768 14.29 -35.83 66.57
N GLU A 769 13.06 -35.74 67.11
CA GLU A 769 11.87 -35.15 66.48
C GLU A 769 11.46 -35.86 65.16
N LYS A 770 11.99 -37.06 64.93
CA LYS A 770 11.70 -37.87 63.74
C LYS A 770 10.40 -38.65 63.94
N ILE A 771 9.34 -38.19 63.29
CA ILE A 771 8.05 -38.88 63.18
C ILE A 771 8.24 -40.34 62.72
N ILE A 772 7.60 -41.27 63.43
CA ILE A 772 7.47 -42.68 63.03
C ILE A 772 6.00 -42.96 62.71
N ALA A 773 5.73 -43.37 61.47
CA ALA A 773 4.38 -43.68 61.01
C ALA A 773 4.36 -45.01 60.25
N LEU A 774 3.48 -45.93 60.65
CA LEU A 774 3.25 -47.22 59.99
C LEU A 774 2.03 -47.12 59.08
N ARG A 775 2.19 -47.38 57.78
CA ARG A 775 1.08 -47.37 56.81
C ARG A 775 0.67 -48.79 56.44
N ILE A 776 -0.63 -49.10 56.55
CA ILE A 776 -1.21 -50.39 56.15
C ILE A 776 -1.86 -50.25 54.77
N ASN A 777 -1.90 -51.33 53.99
CA ASN A 777 -2.57 -51.46 52.68
C ASN A 777 -4.12 -51.36 52.72
N HIS A 778 -4.68 -50.78 53.77
CA HIS A 778 -6.12 -50.73 54.02
C HIS A 778 -6.48 -49.36 54.58
N GLU A 779 -7.61 -48.79 54.13
CA GLU A 779 -8.11 -47.53 54.66
C GLU A 779 -8.46 -47.62 56.15
N PHE A 780 -8.49 -46.45 56.80
CA PHE A 780 -8.86 -46.35 58.20
C PHE A 780 -10.33 -46.74 58.39
N THR A 781 -10.56 -47.81 59.15
CA THR A 781 -11.88 -48.16 59.65
C THR A 781 -12.03 -47.77 61.12
N ASN A 782 -13.22 -47.32 61.49
CA ASN A 782 -13.52 -47.06 62.89
C ASN A 782 -13.40 -48.37 63.70
N ASN A 783 -12.78 -48.26 64.89
CA ASN A 783 -12.38 -49.34 65.79
C ASN A 783 -11.05 -50.07 65.47
N ILE A 784 -10.19 -49.53 64.61
CA ILE A 784 -8.80 -49.99 64.55
C ILE A 784 -8.10 -49.77 65.91
N LYS A 785 -7.33 -50.78 66.34
CA LYS A 785 -6.56 -50.80 67.58
C LYS A 785 -5.08 -51.01 67.28
N VAL A 786 -4.22 -50.44 68.13
CA VAL A 786 -2.76 -50.55 68.04
C VAL A 786 -2.23 -51.15 69.33
N ALA A 787 -1.37 -52.16 69.21
CA ALA A 787 -0.71 -52.77 70.35
C ALA A 787 0.82 -52.80 70.17
N VAL A 788 1.55 -52.55 71.26
CA VAL A 788 3.02 -52.65 71.32
C VAL A 788 3.37 -53.68 72.39
N ASP A 789 4.21 -54.65 72.03
CA ASP A 789 4.55 -55.82 72.87
C ASP A 789 3.31 -56.51 73.47
N GLU A 790 2.31 -56.68 72.59
CA GLU A 790 0.99 -57.30 72.85
C GLU A 790 0.03 -56.53 73.77
N GLN A 791 0.44 -55.41 74.37
CA GLN A 791 -0.49 -54.51 75.07
C GLN A 791 -1.09 -53.47 74.12
N GLU A 792 -2.42 -53.38 74.08
CA GLU A 792 -3.12 -52.28 73.39
C GLU A 792 -2.76 -50.95 74.06
N ILE A 793 -2.29 -49.99 73.26
CA ILE A 793 -1.86 -48.68 73.75
C ILE A 793 -3.00 -47.65 73.64
N ASP A 794 -2.98 -46.65 74.50
CA ASP A 794 -3.99 -45.58 74.51
C ASP A 794 -3.93 -44.73 73.23
N LYS A 795 -5.10 -44.33 72.70
CA LYS A 795 -5.24 -43.42 71.54
C LYS A 795 -4.59 -42.05 71.75
N ALA A 796 -4.27 -41.65 72.98
CA ALA A 796 -3.45 -40.47 73.26
C ALA A 796 -1.97 -40.63 72.83
N ASN A 797 -1.49 -41.85 72.56
CA ASN A 797 -0.08 -42.13 72.23
C ASN A 797 0.19 -42.30 70.72
N TYR A 798 -0.86 -42.40 69.90
CA TYR A 798 -0.74 -42.51 68.44
C TYR A 798 -1.95 -41.85 67.76
N GLN A 799 -1.70 -41.17 66.66
CA GLN A 799 -2.75 -40.68 65.77
C GLN A 799 -2.88 -41.67 64.61
N ILE A 800 -4.06 -42.25 64.41
CA ILE A 800 -4.38 -42.87 63.12
C ILE A 800 -5.00 -41.80 62.24
N THR A 801 -4.37 -41.51 61.11
CA THR A 801 -4.89 -40.59 60.10
C THR A 801 -5.53 -41.35 58.95
N GLU A 802 -6.40 -40.67 58.19
CA GLU A 802 -7.22 -41.24 57.11
C GLU A 802 -6.51 -41.21 55.73
N GLY A 803 -7.12 -41.81 54.70
CA GLY A 803 -6.57 -41.94 53.33
C GLY A 803 -5.59 -43.12 53.14
N SER A 804 -5.15 -43.71 54.24
CA SER A 804 -4.59 -45.05 54.43
C SER A 804 -4.57 -45.24 55.95
N THR A 805 -4.64 -46.45 56.51
CA THR A 805 -4.42 -46.59 57.96
C THR A 805 -2.96 -46.24 58.25
N ILE A 806 -2.71 -45.02 58.74
CA ILE A 806 -1.38 -44.51 59.07
C ILE A 806 -1.30 -44.33 60.58
N VAL A 807 -0.75 -45.32 61.27
CA VAL A 807 -0.49 -45.26 62.70
C VAL A 807 0.77 -44.43 62.94
N THR A 808 0.59 -43.14 63.22
CA THR A 808 1.66 -42.22 63.59
C THR A 808 1.83 -42.24 65.10
N PHE A 809 3.00 -42.62 65.60
CA PHE A 809 3.28 -42.62 67.03
C PHE A 809 3.71 -41.23 67.49
N ASN A 810 3.20 -40.78 68.64
CA ASN A 810 3.57 -39.50 69.22
C ASN A 810 5.00 -39.58 69.80
N ASP A 811 5.84 -38.56 69.54
CA ASP A 811 7.27 -38.57 69.90
C ASP A 811 7.48 -38.82 71.40
N GLU A 812 6.69 -38.18 72.27
CA GLU A 812 6.75 -38.37 73.73
C GLU A 812 6.62 -39.85 74.13
N TYR A 813 5.65 -40.58 73.55
CA TYR A 813 5.45 -42.01 73.81
C TYR A 813 6.67 -42.83 73.36
N LEU A 814 7.22 -42.55 72.17
CA LEU A 814 8.41 -43.24 71.65
C LEU A 814 9.65 -43.04 72.53
N ASN A 815 9.76 -41.90 73.23
CA ASN A 815 10.85 -41.67 74.19
C ASN A 815 10.68 -42.48 75.49
N THR A 816 9.49 -42.99 75.83
CA THR A 816 9.27 -43.83 77.03
C THR A 816 9.73 -45.27 76.88
N LEU A 817 9.74 -45.82 75.65
CA LEU A 817 10.12 -47.20 75.38
C LEU A 817 11.57 -47.50 75.77
N THR A 818 11.85 -48.75 76.14
CA THR A 818 13.19 -49.22 76.50
C THR A 818 14.12 -49.31 75.28
N VAL A 819 15.42 -49.43 75.50
CA VAL A 819 16.38 -49.61 74.40
C VAL A 819 16.35 -51.07 73.95
N GLY A 820 15.65 -51.34 72.85
CA GLY A 820 15.46 -52.67 72.30
C GLY A 820 14.73 -52.64 70.95
N THR A 821 14.13 -53.77 70.59
CA THR A 821 13.21 -53.90 69.46
C THR A 821 11.86 -54.42 69.96
N HIS A 822 10.80 -53.70 69.63
CA HIS A 822 9.42 -53.93 70.07
C HIS A 822 8.57 -54.47 68.91
N VAL A 823 7.52 -55.22 69.22
CA VAL A 823 6.55 -55.75 68.25
C VAL A 823 5.34 -54.82 68.18
N VAL A 824 4.96 -54.37 66.99
CA VAL A 824 3.80 -53.49 66.77
C VAL A 824 2.73 -54.22 65.97
N LYS A 825 1.51 -54.31 66.52
CA LYS A 825 0.34 -54.93 65.89
C LYS A 825 -0.73 -53.88 65.61
N ILE A 826 -1.37 -53.97 64.44
CA ILE A 826 -2.51 -53.14 64.06
C ILE A 826 -3.68 -54.07 63.73
N ILE A 827 -4.79 -53.90 64.45
CA ILE A 827 -5.93 -54.81 64.49
C ILE A 827 -7.15 -54.11 63.89
N PHE A 828 -7.81 -54.79 62.96
CA PHE A 828 -9.06 -54.40 62.30
C PHE A 828 -10.19 -55.32 62.79
N ILE A 829 -11.45 -55.03 62.44
CA ILE A 829 -12.61 -55.86 62.85
C ILE A 829 -12.55 -57.26 62.22
N ASP A 830 -11.97 -57.35 61.02
CA ASP A 830 -11.98 -58.50 60.13
C ASP A 830 -10.57 -59.02 59.75
N GLY A 831 -9.52 -58.48 60.37
CA GLY A 831 -8.14 -59.00 60.25
C GLY A 831 -7.10 -58.25 61.09
N THR A 832 -5.81 -58.55 60.92
CA THR A 832 -4.71 -58.00 61.74
C THR A 832 -3.37 -58.06 60.98
N VAL A 833 -2.47 -57.11 61.26
CA VAL A 833 -1.12 -57.04 60.69
C VAL A 833 -0.07 -56.70 61.76
N THR A 834 1.22 -56.96 61.49
CA THR A 834 2.32 -56.84 62.48
C THR A 834 3.65 -56.38 61.86
N THR A 835 4.45 -55.61 62.59
CA THR A 835 5.84 -55.23 62.27
C THR A 835 6.66 -54.98 63.56
N TYR A 836 7.85 -54.39 63.46
CA TYR A 836 8.78 -54.11 64.56
C TYR A 836 9.25 -52.63 64.60
N LEU A 837 9.83 -52.20 65.73
CA LEU A 837 10.30 -50.83 66.00
C LEU A 837 11.51 -50.80 66.97
N THR A 838 12.53 -49.95 66.73
CA THR A 838 13.81 -49.92 67.50
C THR A 838 14.25 -48.50 67.94
N ILE A 839 14.93 -48.34 69.10
CA ILE A 839 15.17 -47.04 69.82
C ILE A 839 16.68 -46.74 70.16
N LYS A 840 17.16 -45.46 70.11
CA LYS A 840 18.57 -44.96 70.39
C LYS A 840 18.64 -43.47 70.91
N ASP A 841 19.81 -42.76 71.03
CA ASP A 841 19.99 -41.37 71.63
C ASP A 841 20.84 -40.31 70.82
N LYS A 842 20.98 -39.01 71.25
CA LYS A 842 21.48 -37.79 70.48
C LYS A 842 22.08 -36.58 71.30
N GLU A 843 22.93 -35.68 70.73
CA GLU A 843 23.64 -34.50 71.37
C GLU A 843 23.71 -33.15 70.51
N THR A 844 24.20 -31.99 71.04
CA THR A 844 23.92 -30.59 70.53
C THR A 844 24.91 -29.40 70.91
N ILE A 845 24.63 -28.18 70.38
CA ILE A 845 24.96 -26.76 70.85
C ILE A 845 26.17 -25.99 70.23
N SER A 846 25.94 -24.69 69.99
CA SER A 846 26.86 -23.54 70.20
C SER A 846 25.99 -22.33 70.66
N ASP A 847 26.39 -21.26 71.36
CA ASP A 847 27.64 -20.77 72.01
C ASP A 847 27.24 -20.25 73.45
N GLU A 848 27.86 -19.33 74.22
CA GLU A 848 29.04 -18.44 74.15
C GLU A 848 29.46 -18.08 75.61
N GLN A 849 30.76 -18.08 75.94
CA GLN A 849 31.42 -17.11 76.87
C GLN A 849 32.94 -17.35 77.03
N LYS A 850 33.69 -16.22 77.06
CA LYS A 850 34.95 -15.94 77.81
C LYS A 850 36.37 -16.24 77.25
N ASP A 851 37.16 -15.15 77.34
CA ASP A 851 38.56 -15.02 77.80
C ASP A 851 39.79 -15.52 76.99
N ASN A 852 40.38 -14.57 76.24
CA ASN A 852 41.77 -14.08 76.37
C ASN A 852 42.89 -14.99 76.97
N LYS A 853 43.78 -15.56 76.13
CA LYS A 853 45.19 -15.09 75.93
C LYS A 853 46.07 -16.02 75.05
N THR A 854 47.07 -15.41 74.39
CA THR A 854 48.21 -15.97 73.60
C THR A 854 49.39 -16.43 74.50
N PRO A 855 50.50 -17.05 73.99
CA PRO A 855 50.96 -17.32 72.60
C PRO A 855 51.27 -18.84 72.32
N THR A 856 51.91 -19.35 71.23
CA THR A 856 52.80 -18.82 70.16
C THR A 856 52.82 -19.75 68.91
N ASP A 857 53.07 -19.19 67.70
CA ASP A 857 53.73 -19.72 66.46
C ASP A 857 53.85 -21.23 66.09
N SER A 858 53.84 -21.66 64.79
CA SER A 858 53.58 -20.96 63.50
C SER A 858 53.40 -21.91 62.29
N SER A 859 52.75 -21.43 61.21
CA SER A 859 52.78 -21.92 59.80
C SER A 859 52.18 -23.33 59.51
N ASN A 860 51.64 -23.73 58.34
CA ASN A 860 51.27 -23.15 57.01
C ASN A 860 50.42 -24.24 56.27
N LYS A 861 49.53 -24.04 55.28
CA LYS A 861 48.91 -22.87 54.61
C LYS A 861 47.63 -23.30 53.83
N GLN A 862 46.93 -22.35 53.20
CA GLN A 862 45.64 -22.48 52.46
C GLN A 862 45.78 -23.04 51.02
N GLU A 863 44.85 -23.87 50.50
CA GLU A 863 43.52 -23.59 49.87
C GLU A 863 43.56 -22.74 48.58
N THR A 864 42.70 -22.92 47.56
CA THR A 864 41.40 -23.63 47.46
C THR A 864 41.30 -24.50 46.18
N VAL A 865 40.33 -25.43 46.08
CA VAL A 865 40.17 -26.37 44.92
C VAL A 865 38.70 -26.59 44.53
N GLU A 866 38.39 -26.59 43.21
CA GLU A 866 37.10 -26.98 42.64
C GLU A 866 36.87 -28.51 42.59
N LYS A 867 35.60 -28.95 42.60
CA LYS A 867 35.04 -30.03 41.74
C LYS A 867 33.50 -29.95 41.72
N LYS A 868 32.72 -30.18 40.64
CA LYS A 868 32.83 -30.80 39.29
C LYS A 868 32.26 -32.22 39.17
N LYS A 869 31.08 -32.30 38.53
CA LYS A 869 30.46 -33.41 37.75
C LYS A 869 30.17 -34.78 38.40
N GLU A 870 28.99 -35.30 38.07
CA GLU A 870 28.77 -36.74 37.77
C GLU A 870 27.69 -36.92 36.66
N THR A 871 27.45 -38.14 36.15
CA THR A 871 26.69 -38.37 34.89
C THR A 871 26.05 -39.77 34.70
N LYS A 872 24.91 -39.80 33.96
CA LYS A 872 24.28 -40.90 33.16
C LYS A 872 23.52 -42.06 33.85
N LYS A 873 22.20 -42.15 33.56
CA LYS A 873 21.51 -43.12 32.63
C LYS A 873 20.02 -42.66 32.48
N VAL A 874 19.28 -42.63 31.36
CA VAL A 874 19.18 -43.43 30.09
C VAL A 874 18.37 -44.73 30.31
N GLN A 875 17.23 -45.03 29.66
CA GLN A 875 16.36 -44.41 28.61
C GLN A 875 14.89 -44.97 28.79
N THR A 876 13.77 -44.71 28.07
CA THR A 876 13.32 -44.07 26.79
C THR A 876 11.82 -43.64 26.99
N GLY A 877 10.95 -43.21 26.05
CA GLY A 877 10.99 -42.94 24.59
C GLY A 877 9.59 -42.59 24.00
N ASP A 878 9.55 -41.91 22.85
CA ASP A 878 8.45 -41.75 21.86
C ASP A 878 7.09 -41.11 22.29
N ASN A 879 6.35 -40.32 21.47
CA ASN A 879 6.65 -39.74 20.14
C ASN A 879 5.92 -38.41 19.83
N THR A 880 6.36 -37.74 18.75
CA THR A 880 6.10 -36.37 18.24
C THR A 880 4.64 -35.85 18.03
N ASN A 881 4.48 -34.51 18.15
CA ASN A 881 4.00 -33.53 17.12
C ASN A 881 2.85 -32.53 17.53
N SER A 882 2.57 -31.53 16.66
CA SER A 882 1.65 -30.36 16.74
C SER A 882 2.06 -29.23 17.71
N MET A 883 2.04 -27.92 17.37
CA MET A 883 1.00 -27.02 16.80
C MET A 883 -0.20 -26.79 17.75
N MET A 884 -0.74 -25.57 17.95
CA MET A 884 -0.32 -24.21 17.57
C MET A 884 -1.09 -23.17 18.43
N PHE A 885 -0.66 -21.90 18.43
CA PHE A 885 -1.27 -20.68 19.00
C PHE A 885 -2.55 -20.73 19.87
N ILE A 886 -2.42 -20.17 21.08
CA ILE A 886 -3.53 -19.61 21.88
C ILE A 886 -4.16 -18.42 21.14
N SER A 887 -5.48 -18.27 21.22
CA SER A 887 -6.20 -17.08 20.71
C SER A 887 -7.40 -16.71 21.60
N LEU A 888 -7.93 -15.50 21.37
CA LEU A 888 -9.13 -14.89 21.95
C LEU A 888 -9.06 -14.39 23.41
N PHE A 889 -9.31 -13.09 23.58
CA PHE A 889 -10.31 -12.43 24.46
C PHE A 889 -10.00 -10.90 24.46
N SER A 890 -10.91 -9.94 24.25
CA SER A 890 -12.21 -9.87 23.54
C SER A 890 -12.67 -8.40 23.44
N ILE A 891 -13.34 -7.98 22.34
CA ILE A 891 -14.58 -7.15 22.26
C ILE A 891 -14.67 -5.89 23.18
N SER A 892 -14.97 -4.65 22.72
CA SER A 892 -16.03 -4.21 21.77
C SER A 892 -15.85 -2.80 21.16
N LEU A 893 -16.37 -2.65 19.92
CA LEU A 893 -17.22 -1.55 19.36
C LEU A 893 -17.13 -0.10 19.92
N LEU A 894 -16.70 0.87 19.09
CA LEU A 894 -17.51 1.83 18.27
C LEU A 894 -18.15 3.02 19.05
N GLY A 895 -18.12 4.28 18.59
CA GLY A 895 -17.45 4.86 17.41
C GLY A 895 -17.84 6.33 17.13
N ILE A 896 -17.27 6.92 16.06
CA ILE A 896 -17.65 8.21 15.41
C ILE A 896 -17.46 9.52 16.21
N TYR A 897 -16.30 10.17 16.04
CA TYR A 897 -16.16 11.58 15.59
C TYR A 897 -14.68 11.78 15.20
N CYS A 898 -14.31 11.87 13.92
CA CYS A 898 -14.31 13.07 13.06
C CYS A 898 -13.33 14.19 13.48
N PHE A 899 -12.71 14.81 12.46
CA PHE A 899 -11.86 16.02 12.52
C PHE A 899 -10.45 15.89 13.15
N VAL A 900 -9.42 15.70 12.30
CA VAL A 900 -8.37 16.71 11.94
C VAL A 900 -7.15 16.05 11.26
N MET A 901 -6.89 16.49 10.01
CA MET A 901 -5.63 16.47 9.24
C MET A 901 -4.81 15.18 9.03
N LYS A 902 -4.89 14.66 7.78
CA LYS A 902 -3.84 13.87 7.11
C LYS A 902 -3.32 14.62 5.88
N LYS A 903 -2.15 15.24 5.97
CA LYS A 903 -1.19 15.72 4.92
C LYS A 903 -0.04 16.41 5.66
N TYR A 904 1.17 16.57 5.15
CA TYR A 904 1.72 16.66 3.78
C TYR A 904 2.90 15.66 3.62
N ILE A 905 3.47 15.31 2.45
CA ILE A 905 3.19 15.55 1.02
C ILE A 905 3.05 17.02 0.59
N CYS A 906 4.19 17.70 0.51
CA CYS A 906 4.80 18.00 -0.80
C CYS A 906 6.16 17.31 -0.82
#